data_AF-A0A9R1KA57-F1
#
_entry.id   AF-A0A9R1KA57-F1
#
_cell.length_a   1.000
_cell.length_b   1.000
_cell.length_c   1.000
_cell.angle_alpha   90.00
_cell.angle_beta   90.00
_cell.angle_gamma   90.00
#
_symmetry.space_group_name_H-M   'P 1'
#
loop_
_entity.id
_entity.type
_entity.pdbx_description
1 polymer ?
#
loop_
_entity_poly.entity_id
_entity_poly.type
_entity_poly.pdbx_seq_one_letter_code
_entity_poly.pdbx_strand_id
1 'polypeptide(L)'
;MTDGDHRDSKELAALEKVLLDETADPVDLPFSLLKAITGNFSLAHEIGRGGFGAVYKGLLPSGLTVAVKKLYEKFEVLDKNFESEVACLVGVRHRNMVRFLGYCSETQHVMMPYDGKLIWADVRQRLLCFEYLPKGCLADYLSDASCRLLWTTRYQIIKGICEGIHYLHRQRIIHMDLKPQNVLLDDNMVPRIADFGLSRRLSESRSHAITEKKLGTMGYMAPEFIIKGEITFKIDIYSLGVIIMEILMGRKECSNVKEISFASKLTDELKLMDDSAAPSQQQSSELEVEQEDYKVSQEKKRKASAINFSKLADDLALLDDSAAPSQLLEMEQEDGKVSDERKAKAATVSLATEVMSTVSGKLTTFRGNEYKKRKEVRKQASFLEKELSTINASLEQLELMDELAPWVKTWRHDVKEISYGMENCIDDFMRQFGGEDAETCFVWEAAELHKRLCELHRLANEMKELRTLLVEANARRESYKVDDCKPSFGSVAVDPRLPAVYQEATNLVGIDGPREEVANWLMNTQRKLKVVSIVGFGVETWINIPSHDRGFDDIIEVLRKYLVEKRYLIVVDDLWDQSTWKIISSAFPENENGSRIIVTTRLEDVASAACHNDSECIYTMKPLNEDNSRMLFCNRVFGSKAVCPPHLQDVAVDILKKCGGLPLAIITISSLLATQRRSMKHWESIRKSLGAQSSTVPSLKEINTILNLSYKHLPLHLRACFLYLGMYPEDYIIGRDDLVKQWIAEGFVSSLHGPDLEDVGRSYFNELVNRSMIQPSDTECGQVLSCTVHDMMLNLILSKCVEDNFISVAYNSEDMARLLHGCKYKVRRLSLSSMAVGGAIYDTAVAASLSQVRSFMLFEKPAVIPPLFWFKYLRVLVIFARGENIVDLTSISQLFQLRYLMVTVYDRVKIELPTKLGELIYLETLDAGNCRQIGSIPSDIVHLPRLSYLVLPNWTKLPEGIENMKSLRTLQGLDLQNSSVKGIMGLGELTNLRELGMRLHINSKTLRADALACSIGKLCDLKSLSIFGNYYERENVQQLSSLSNPFQHIERLDLKYWQFRRVPKWMGALHCLCFLKMQIGKPSTNDVHLLGELPSLVHLELGGRVVPDERVILGARLFPVLEYFDLYCEVDSTAFLWFEAGAMPNLRTLCLQVMHWHGSMPDGLEHLLHLQEILVYGPGAFDDVTSSFREASLVHPNRPSINGNGV
;
A
#
# COMPACT_ATOMS: atom_id res chain seq x y z
N MET A 1 -41.64 10.50 -84.44
CA MET A 1 -42.29 10.88 -83.18
C MET A 1 -43.43 9.90 -82.95
N THR A 2 -43.47 9.02 -81.95
CA THR A 2 -42.46 8.38 -81.08
C THR A 2 -43.22 7.28 -80.34
N ASP A 3 -43.09 6.01 -80.74
CA ASP A 3 -43.61 4.87 -79.96
C ASP A 3 -42.71 4.58 -78.72
N GLY A 4 -41.51 5.17 -78.69
CA GLY A 4 -40.57 5.11 -77.58
C GLY A 4 -40.90 6.02 -76.39
N ASP A 5 -41.46 7.22 -76.62
CA ASP A 5 -41.78 8.18 -75.54
C ASP A 5 -42.90 7.66 -74.61
N HIS A 6 -43.89 6.97 -75.16
CA HIS A 6 -45.01 6.44 -74.37
C HIS A 6 -44.63 5.26 -73.48
N ARG A 7 -43.62 4.47 -73.89
CA ARG A 7 -43.15 3.30 -73.13
C ARG A 7 -42.30 3.73 -71.94
N ASP A 8 -41.32 4.60 -72.17
CA ASP A 8 -40.47 5.19 -71.12
C ASP A 8 -41.32 5.98 -70.09
N SER A 9 -42.40 6.65 -70.52
CA SER A 9 -43.32 7.38 -69.61
C SER A 9 -44.10 6.45 -68.67
N LYS A 10 -44.53 5.27 -69.13
CA LYS A 10 -45.26 4.28 -68.31
C LYS A 10 -44.33 3.60 -67.31
N GLU A 11 -43.10 3.30 -67.72
CA GLU A 11 -42.06 2.67 -66.90
C GLU A 11 -41.51 3.65 -65.85
N LEU A 12 -41.39 4.94 -66.18
CA LEU A 12 -41.10 6.01 -65.21
C LEU A 12 -42.18 6.08 -64.12
N ALA A 13 -43.47 6.09 -64.52
CA ALA A 13 -44.58 6.11 -63.57
C ALA A 13 -44.61 4.86 -62.66
N ALA A 14 -44.18 3.70 -63.17
CA ALA A 14 -44.04 2.49 -62.38
C ALA A 14 -42.92 2.61 -61.33
N LEU A 15 -41.75 3.15 -61.70
CA LEU A 15 -40.66 3.40 -60.76
C LEU A 15 -41.05 4.42 -59.69
N GLU A 16 -41.74 5.51 -60.06
CA GLU A 16 -42.26 6.50 -59.11
C GLU A 16 -43.28 5.90 -58.14
N LYS A 17 -44.18 5.06 -58.64
CA LYS A 17 -45.13 4.33 -57.80
C LYS A 17 -44.41 3.43 -56.81
N VAL A 18 -43.43 2.64 -57.25
CA VAL A 18 -42.62 1.80 -56.33
C VAL A 18 -41.83 2.67 -55.36
N LEU A 19 -41.38 3.85 -55.76
CA LEU A 19 -40.66 4.76 -54.88
C LEU A 19 -41.55 5.34 -53.76
N LEU A 20 -42.82 5.61 -54.06
CA LEU A 20 -43.79 6.21 -53.13
C LEU A 20 -44.58 5.18 -52.30
N ASP A 21 -44.78 3.97 -52.81
CA ASP A 21 -45.49 2.87 -52.14
C ASP A 21 -44.49 1.83 -51.60
N GLU A 22 -44.29 1.84 -50.27
CA GLU A 22 -43.39 0.90 -49.59
C GLU A 22 -43.81 -0.57 -49.71
N THR A 23 -45.06 -0.85 -50.12
CA THR A 23 -45.58 -2.22 -50.28
C THR A 23 -45.42 -2.79 -51.68
N ALA A 24 -45.08 -1.95 -52.66
CA ALA A 24 -44.96 -2.33 -54.05
C ALA A 24 -43.74 -3.24 -54.30
N ASP A 25 -43.92 -4.22 -55.20
CA ASP A 25 -42.83 -5.12 -55.60
C ASP A 25 -41.82 -4.43 -56.53
N PRO A 26 -40.54 -4.85 -56.52
CA PRO A 26 -39.54 -4.35 -57.45
C PRO A 26 -39.95 -4.59 -58.90
N VAL A 27 -39.66 -3.63 -59.77
CA VAL A 27 -40.05 -3.66 -61.20
C VAL A 27 -38.85 -3.91 -62.12
N ASP A 28 -39.11 -4.49 -63.28
CA ASP A 28 -38.13 -4.54 -64.38
C ASP A 28 -38.05 -3.15 -65.04
N LEU A 29 -36.84 -2.64 -65.20
CA LEU A 29 -36.54 -1.27 -65.60
C LEU A 29 -35.76 -1.25 -66.92
N PRO A 30 -36.17 -0.44 -67.91
CA PRO A 30 -35.44 -0.31 -69.16
C PRO A 30 -34.06 0.30 -68.95
N PHE A 31 -33.09 -0.11 -69.76
CA PHE A 31 -31.78 0.55 -69.74
C PHE A 31 -31.87 2.02 -70.18
N SER A 32 -32.74 2.34 -71.15
CA SER A 32 -33.00 3.72 -71.62
C SER A 32 -33.36 4.66 -70.47
N LEU A 33 -34.31 4.25 -69.64
CA LEU A 33 -34.78 4.99 -68.48
C LEU A 33 -33.66 5.22 -67.45
N LEU A 34 -32.97 4.15 -67.03
CA LEU A 34 -31.89 4.26 -66.04
C LEU A 34 -30.71 5.09 -66.55
N LYS A 35 -30.41 5.01 -67.85
CA LYS A 35 -29.39 5.84 -68.49
C LYS A 35 -29.80 7.31 -68.52
N ALA A 36 -31.06 7.62 -68.78
CA ALA A 36 -31.55 9.00 -68.80
C ALA A 36 -31.50 9.66 -67.42
N ILE A 37 -32.06 9.00 -66.39
CA ILE A 37 -32.15 9.58 -65.02
C ILE A 37 -30.79 9.74 -64.34
N THR A 38 -29.77 9.00 -64.78
CA THR A 38 -28.38 9.10 -64.26
C THR A 38 -27.50 10.05 -65.08
N GLY A 39 -28.07 10.79 -66.03
CA GLY A 39 -27.32 11.68 -66.91
C GLY A 39 -26.28 10.94 -67.75
N ASN A 40 -26.70 9.83 -68.38
CA ASN A 40 -25.84 8.93 -69.16
C ASN A 40 -24.69 8.29 -68.36
N PHE A 41 -24.92 7.98 -67.08
CA PHE A 41 -23.89 7.47 -66.16
C PHE A 41 -22.66 8.40 -66.09
N SER A 42 -22.91 9.72 -66.07
CA SER A 42 -21.86 10.73 -65.91
C SER A 42 -21.15 10.58 -64.57
N LEU A 43 -19.83 10.82 -64.55
CA LEU A 43 -19.03 10.89 -63.32
C LEU A 43 -19.58 11.90 -62.31
N ALA A 44 -20.29 12.95 -62.77
CA ALA A 44 -20.92 13.94 -61.89
C ALA A 44 -22.06 13.36 -61.02
N HIS A 45 -22.65 12.23 -61.45
CA HIS A 45 -23.69 11.53 -60.70
C HIS A 45 -23.14 10.29 -59.97
N GLU A 46 -21.85 9.97 -60.08
CA GLU A 46 -21.27 8.84 -59.37
C GLU A 46 -21.17 9.13 -57.87
N ILE A 47 -21.82 8.30 -57.05
CA ILE A 47 -21.86 8.44 -55.58
C ILE A 47 -21.02 7.38 -54.86
N GLY A 48 -20.57 6.34 -55.58
CA GLY A 48 -19.71 5.33 -55.02
C GLY A 48 -19.22 4.33 -56.06
N ARG A 49 -18.03 3.78 -55.84
CA ARG A 49 -17.43 2.77 -56.71
C ARG A 49 -16.88 1.62 -55.88
N GLY A 50 -17.34 0.40 -56.16
CA GLY A 50 -16.92 -0.81 -55.46
C GLY A 50 -16.35 -1.87 -56.40
N GLY A 51 -15.96 -3.03 -55.85
CA GLY A 51 -15.36 -4.12 -56.63
C GLY A 51 -16.32 -4.77 -57.65
N PHE A 52 -17.63 -4.59 -57.48
CA PHE A 52 -18.65 -5.21 -58.32
C PHE A 52 -19.34 -4.23 -59.30
N GLY A 53 -19.10 -2.93 -59.17
CA GLY A 53 -19.76 -1.92 -60.01
C GLY A 53 -19.64 -0.49 -59.48
N ALA A 54 -20.23 0.45 -60.21
CA ALA A 54 -20.34 1.85 -59.83
C ALA A 54 -21.81 2.22 -59.54
N VAL A 55 -22.03 3.05 -58.53
CA VAL A 55 -23.34 3.51 -58.08
C VAL A 55 -23.51 4.97 -58.47
N TYR A 56 -24.61 5.27 -59.15
CA TYR A 56 -24.96 6.59 -59.66
C TYR A 56 -26.25 7.09 -58.99
N LYS A 57 -26.30 8.38 -58.68
CA LYS A 57 -27.53 9.06 -58.28
C LYS A 57 -28.40 9.30 -59.51
N GLY A 58 -29.61 8.76 -59.50
CA GLY A 58 -30.65 9.03 -60.49
C GLY A 58 -31.58 10.14 -60.01
N LEU A 59 -31.90 11.08 -60.89
CA LEU A 59 -32.89 12.14 -60.63
C LEU A 59 -34.10 11.94 -61.54
N LEU A 60 -35.26 11.72 -60.95
CA LEU A 60 -36.52 11.62 -61.69
C LEU A 60 -37.07 13.02 -61.99
N PRO A 61 -37.89 13.19 -63.05
CA PRO A 61 -38.53 14.47 -63.37
C PRO A 61 -39.39 15.04 -62.23
N SER A 62 -39.94 14.19 -61.37
CA SER A 62 -40.68 14.56 -60.15
C SER A 62 -39.80 15.17 -59.05
N GLY A 63 -38.47 15.15 -59.19
CA GLY A 63 -37.51 15.59 -58.17
C GLY A 63 -37.12 14.50 -57.17
N LEU A 64 -37.73 13.31 -57.25
CA LEU A 64 -37.34 12.14 -56.46
C LEU A 64 -35.98 11.59 -56.90
N THR A 65 -35.25 10.99 -55.97
CA THR A 65 -33.90 10.47 -56.22
C THR A 65 -33.79 8.99 -55.92
N VAL A 66 -33.04 8.28 -56.76
CA VAL A 66 -32.74 6.85 -56.63
C VAL A 66 -31.23 6.59 -56.71
N ALA A 67 -30.78 5.44 -56.26
CA ALA A 67 -29.41 4.97 -56.39
C ALA A 67 -29.35 3.80 -57.39
N VAL A 68 -28.63 3.98 -58.50
CA VAL A 68 -28.52 3.00 -59.59
C VAL A 68 -27.13 2.40 -59.60
N LYS A 69 -27.00 1.13 -59.19
CA LYS A 69 -25.75 0.36 -59.22
C LYS A 69 -25.60 -0.34 -60.57
N LYS A 70 -24.64 0.09 -61.39
CA LYS A 70 -24.25 -0.56 -62.65
C LYS A 70 -23.10 -1.52 -62.41
N LEU A 71 -23.30 -2.82 -62.70
CA LEU A 71 -22.28 -3.86 -62.52
C LEU A 71 -21.24 -3.85 -63.64
N TYR A 72 -20.00 -4.27 -63.35
CA TYR A 72 -18.91 -4.29 -64.35
C TYR A 72 -19.03 -5.45 -65.35
N GLU A 73 -18.77 -5.20 -66.63
CA GLU A 73 -18.92 -6.15 -67.76
C GLU A 73 -17.87 -7.30 -67.82
N LYS A 74 -17.16 -7.63 -66.73
CA LYS A 74 -16.07 -8.63 -66.77
C LYS A 74 -16.57 -10.04 -66.36
N PHE A 75 -16.60 -10.95 -67.35
CA PHE A 75 -16.80 -12.43 -67.30
C PHE A 75 -18.23 -13.00 -67.20
N GLU A 76 -18.44 -14.20 -67.79
CA GLU A 76 -19.65 -15.04 -67.73
C GLU A 76 -20.14 -15.39 -66.30
N VAL A 77 -19.30 -15.16 -65.29
CA VAL A 77 -19.63 -15.33 -63.87
C VAL A 77 -20.62 -14.24 -63.37
N LEU A 78 -20.80 -13.16 -64.13
CA LEU A 78 -21.62 -12.01 -63.72
C LEU A 78 -23.13 -12.30 -63.67
N ASP A 79 -23.68 -13.08 -64.60
CA ASP A 79 -25.13 -13.34 -64.64
C ASP A 79 -25.60 -14.15 -63.43
N LYS A 80 -24.84 -15.18 -63.04
CA LYS A 80 -25.14 -15.95 -61.82
C LYS A 80 -25.06 -15.09 -60.55
N ASN A 81 -24.11 -14.15 -60.50
CA ASN A 81 -23.97 -13.24 -59.37
C ASN A 81 -25.10 -12.21 -59.34
N PHE A 82 -25.50 -11.67 -60.50
CA PHE A 82 -26.63 -10.75 -60.63
C PHE A 82 -27.95 -11.43 -60.25
N GLU A 83 -28.22 -12.62 -60.80
CA GLU A 83 -29.40 -13.42 -60.44
C GLU A 83 -29.41 -13.78 -58.95
N SER A 84 -28.26 -14.12 -58.36
CA SER A 84 -28.14 -14.41 -56.93
C SER A 84 -28.36 -13.16 -56.06
N GLU A 85 -27.83 -12.00 -56.45
CA GLU A 85 -28.02 -10.72 -55.73
C GLU A 85 -29.50 -10.31 -55.81
N VAL A 86 -30.12 -10.36 -57.00
CA VAL A 86 -31.55 -10.12 -57.19
C VAL A 86 -32.38 -11.11 -56.37
N ALA A 87 -32.06 -12.41 -56.39
CA ALA A 87 -32.78 -13.43 -55.62
C ALA A 87 -32.71 -13.19 -54.11
N CYS A 88 -31.59 -12.66 -53.60
CA CYS A 88 -31.46 -12.29 -52.19
C CYS A 88 -32.27 -11.03 -51.86
N LEU A 89 -32.29 -10.04 -52.75
CA LEU A 89 -32.97 -8.76 -52.57
C LEU A 89 -34.50 -8.87 -52.72
N VAL A 90 -34.98 -9.73 -53.62
CA VAL A 90 -36.41 -9.98 -53.81
C VAL A 90 -36.99 -10.59 -52.53
N GLY A 91 -37.94 -9.86 -51.93
CA GLY A 91 -38.62 -10.24 -50.70
C GLY A 91 -38.00 -9.68 -49.40
N VAL A 92 -36.84 -9.01 -49.47
CA VAL A 92 -36.25 -8.32 -48.30
C VAL A 92 -36.98 -7.00 -48.05
N ARG A 93 -37.75 -6.95 -46.97
CA ARG A 93 -38.52 -5.77 -46.55
C ARG A 93 -38.35 -5.56 -45.05
N HIS A 94 -37.50 -4.62 -44.66
CA HIS A 94 -37.24 -4.29 -43.25
C HIS A 94 -36.77 -2.84 -43.12
N ARG A 95 -37.12 -2.17 -42.01
CA ARG A 95 -36.76 -0.75 -41.76
C ARG A 95 -35.24 -0.50 -41.79
N ASN A 96 -34.44 -1.50 -41.44
CA ASN A 96 -32.98 -1.44 -41.42
C ASN A 96 -32.31 -2.07 -42.66
N MET A 97 -33.02 -2.18 -43.77
CA MET A 97 -32.48 -2.62 -45.06
C MET A 97 -32.67 -1.52 -46.09
N VAL A 98 -31.71 -1.37 -47.01
CA VAL A 98 -31.89 -0.48 -48.17
C VAL A 98 -32.94 -1.07 -49.09
N ARG A 99 -33.94 -0.26 -49.45
CA ARG A 99 -35.06 -0.69 -50.26
C ARG A 99 -34.67 -0.88 -51.72
N PHE A 100 -34.90 -2.09 -52.22
CA PHE A 100 -34.70 -2.45 -53.61
C PHE A 100 -35.95 -2.10 -54.44
N LEU A 101 -35.77 -1.28 -55.48
CA LEU A 101 -36.86 -0.72 -56.30
C LEU A 101 -37.07 -1.48 -57.62
N GLY A 102 -36.01 -2.09 -58.13
CA GLY A 102 -36.07 -2.76 -59.42
C GLY A 102 -34.69 -3.08 -59.98
N TYR A 103 -34.66 -3.73 -61.13
CA TYR A 103 -33.44 -4.12 -61.81
C TYR A 103 -33.58 -3.93 -63.32
N CYS A 104 -32.45 -3.92 -64.01
CA CYS A 104 -32.37 -3.96 -65.47
C CYS A 104 -31.51 -5.15 -65.89
N SER A 105 -32.07 -6.01 -66.73
CA SER A 105 -31.39 -7.16 -67.31
C SER A 105 -31.55 -7.19 -68.84
N GLU A 106 -31.02 -6.15 -69.50
CA GLU A 106 -31.12 -5.99 -70.96
C GLU A 106 -29.85 -6.51 -71.65
N THR A 107 -29.99 -7.13 -72.82
CA THR A 107 -28.86 -7.51 -73.69
C THR A 107 -29.00 -6.76 -75.00
N GLN A 108 -28.04 -5.89 -75.31
CA GLN A 108 -28.04 -5.07 -76.52
C GLN A 108 -27.10 -5.67 -77.55
N HIS A 109 -27.57 -5.87 -78.77
CA HIS A 109 -26.72 -6.28 -79.89
C HIS A 109 -26.12 -5.02 -80.54
N VAL A 110 -24.84 -4.76 -80.30
CA VAL A 110 -24.17 -3.53 -80.74
C VAL A 110 -23.04 -3.90 -81.70
N MET A 111 -22.90 -3.18 -82.82
CA MET A 111 -21.72 -3.28 -83.66
C MET A 111 -20.53 -2.62 -82.98
N MET A 112 -19.45 -3.38 -82.77
CA MET A 112 -18.23 -2.91 -82.14
C MET A 112 -17.01 -3.20 -83.02
N PRO A 113 -16.05 -2.27 -83.12
CA PRO A 113 -14.78 -2.55 -83.77
C PRO A 113 -13.92 -3.46 -82.88
N TYR A 114 -13.56 -4.63 -83.40
CA TYR A 114 -12.61 -5.56 -82.80
C TYR A 114 -11.59 -5.95 -83.87
N ASP A 115 -10.31 -5.65 -83.61
CA ASP A 115 -9.21 -5.92 -84.54
C ASP A 115 -9.44 -5.35 -85.97
N GLY A 116 -9.94 -4.11 -86.05
CA GLY A 116 -10.21 -3.43 -87.31
C GLY A 116 -11.45 -3.90 -88.08
N LYS A 117 -12.22 -4.87 -87.56
CA LYS A 117 -13.49 -5.34 -88.15
C LYS A 117 -14.68 -5.01 -87.26
N LEU A 118 -15.81 -4.66 -87.87
CA LEU A 118 -17.09 -4.49 -87.17
C LEU A 118 -17.69 -5.86 -86.90
N ILE A 119 -17.81 -6.24 -85.63
CA ILE A 119 -18.49 -7.45 -85.18
C ILE A 119 -19.76 -7.08 -84.41
N TRP A 120 -20.79 -7.93 -84.47
CA TRP A 120 -21.90 -7.84 -83.54
C TRP A 120 -21.45 -8.38 -82.19
N ALA A 121 -21.57 -7.58 -81.14
CA ALA A 121 -21.26 -7.96 -79.77
C ALA A 121 -22.51 -7.80 -78.90
N ASP A 122 -22.75 -8.80 -78.05
CA ASP A 122 -23.81 -8.78 -77.05
C ASP A 122 -23.31 -7.99 -75.83
N VAL A 123 -23.84 -6.79 -75.64
CA VAL A 123 -23.55 -5.96 -74.48
C VAL A 123 -24.63 -6.21 -73.43
N ARG A 124 -24.25 -6.90 -72.35
CA ARG A 124 -25.15 -7.19 -71.23
C ARG A 124 -25.19 -5.99 -70.29
N GLN A 125 -26.35 -5.35 -70.17
CA GLN A 125 -26.61 -4.31 -69.18
C GLN A 125 -27.24 -4.97 -67.94
N ARG A 126 -26.52 -4.89 -66.81
CA ARG A 126 -26.97 -5.38 -65.50
C ARG A 126 -26.92 -4.25 -64.49
N LEU A 127 -28.09 -3.78 -64.08
CA LEU A 127 -28.23 -2.68 -63.14
C LEU A 127 -29.23 -3.01 -62.04
N LEU A 128 -28.99 -2.45 -60.86
CA LEU A 128 -29.87 -2.55 -59.69
C LEU A 128 -30.27 -1.14 -59.26
N CYS A 129 -31.54 -0.93 -58.97
CA CYS A 129 -32.11 0.34 -58.56
C CYS A 129 -32.58 0.27 -57.10
N PHE A 130 -32.14 1.22 -56.29
CA PHE A 130 -32.42 1.30 -54.85
C PHE A 130 -32.93 2.69 -54.48
N GLU A 131 -33.54 2.82 -53.30
CA GLU A 131 -33.75 4.13 -52.69
C GLU A 131 -32.42 4.87 -52.48
N TYR A 132 -32.43 6.19 -52.64
CA TYR A 132 -31.25 7.01 -52.35
C TYR A 132 -31.27 7.47 -50.89
N LEU A 133 -30.15 7.29 -50.19
CA LEU A 133 -29.98 7.69 -48.79
C LEU A 133 -28.99 8.86 -48.67
N PRO A 134 -29.46 10.07 -48.28
CA PRO A 134 -28.68 11.30 -48.41
C PRO A 134 -27.57 11.46 -47.36
N LYS A 135 -27.60 10.72 -46.23
CA LYS A 135 -26.59 10.82 -45.17
C LYS A 135 -25.35 9.96 -45.41
N GLY A 136 -25.28 9.23 -46.51
CA GLY A 136 -24.10 8.43 -46.87
C GLY A 136 -23.94 7.19 -45.99
N CYS A 137 -22.70 6.72 -45.85
CA CYS A 137 -22.39 5.49 -45.13
C CYS A 137 -21.86 5.75 -43.72
N LEU A 138 -21.97 4.76 -42.83
CA LEU A 138 -21.51 4.84 -41.45
C LEU A 138 -19.99 5.10 -41.38
N ALA A 139 -19.22 4.59 -42.33
CA ALA A 139 -17.76 4.80 -42.38
C ALA A 139 -17.37 6.29 -42.39
N ASP A 140 -18.18 7.15 -43.01
CA ASP A 140 -17.94 8.59 -43.09
C ASP A 140 -18.00 9.26 -41.70
N TYR A 141 -18.77 8.69 -40.77
CA TYR A 141 -18.94 9.19 -39.41
C TYR A 141 -17.93 8.60 -38.41
N LEU A 142 -17.22 7.54 -38.80
CA LEU A 142 -16.21 6.87 -37.99
C LEU A 142 -14.77 7.32 -38.31
N SER A 143 -14.55 8.01 -39.43
CA SER A 143 -13.22 8.41 -39.91
C SER A 143 -12.73 9.78 -39.41
N ASP A 144 -13.59 10.59 -38.80
CA ASP A 144 -13.24 11.90 -38.22
C ASP A 144 -12.76 11.73 -36.76
N ALA A 145 -11.55 12.22 -36.45
CA ALA A 145 -10.94 12.20 -35.11
C ALA A 145 -11.80 12.88 -34.03
N SER A 146 -12.83 13.62 -34.44
CA SER A 146 -13.80 14.29 -33.58
C SER A 146 -15.21 13.66 -33.58
N CYS A 147 -15.32 12.35 -33.91
CA CYS A 147 -16.56 11.56 -34.03
C CYS A 147 -17.78 12.20 -33.34
N ARG A 148 -18.58 12.93 -34.12
CA ARG A 148 -19.65 13.83 -33.65
C ARG A 148 -20.92 13.11 -33.17
N LEU A 149 -20.94 11.77 -33.20
CA LEU A 149 -22.11 10.98 -32.81
C LEU A 149 -22.22 10.86 -31.29
N LEU A 150 -23.32 11.36 -30.73
CA LEU A 150 -23.74 11.11 -29.36
C LEU A 150 -23.95 9.59 -29.14
N TRP A 151 -23.70 9.11 -27.91
CA TRP A 151 -23.87 7.69 -27.56
C TRP A 151 -25.28 7.17 -27.85
N THR A 152 -26.30 8.00 -27.63
CA THR A 152 -27.70 7.66 -27.94
C THR A 152 -27.88 7.32 -29.43
N THR A 153 -27.29 8.11 -30.33
CA THR A 153 -27.29 7.84 -31.78
C THR A 153 -26.50 6.57 -32.12
N ARG A 154 -25.32 6.39 -31.50
CA ARG A 154 -24.49 5.17 -31.70
C ARG A 154 -25.23 3.91 -31.29
N TYR A 155 -25.91 3.93 -30.14
CA TYR A 155 -26.71 2.81 -29.67
C TYR A 155 -27.86 2.48 -30.63
N GLN A 156 -28.57 3.50 -31.14
CA GLN A 156 -29.65 3.27 -32.12
C GLN A 156 -29.10 2.70 -33.44
N ILE A 157 -27.92 3.12 -33.87
CA ILE A 157 -27.23 2.54 -35.03
C ILE A 157 -26.89 1.07 -34.75
N ILE A 158 -26.26 0.75 -33.63
CA ILE A 158 -25.94 -0.65 -33.27
C ILE A 158 -27.20 -1.50 -33.23
N LYS A 159 -28.23 -1.02 -32.53
CA LYS A 159 -29.52 -1.70 -32.40
C LYS A 159 -30.15 -1.96 -33.77
N GLY A 160 -30.20 -0.96 -34.64
CA GLY A 160 -30.79 -1.11 -35.98
C GLY A 160 -30.00 -2.07 -36.88
N ILE A 161 -28.67 -2.09 -36.80
CA ILE A 161 -27.85 -3.08 -37.52
C ILE A 161 -28.15 -4.50 -36.99
N CYS A 162 -28.23 -4.68 -35.68
CA CYS A 162 -28.60 -5.96 -35.06
C CYS A 162 -30.00 -6.44 -35.51
N GLU A 163 -30.99 -5.54 -35.53
CA GLU A 163 -32.36 -5.84 -36.00
C GLU A 163 -32.35 -6.23 -37.49
N GLY A 164 -31.57 -5.53 -38.32
CA GLY A 164 -31.39 -5.85 -39.73
C GLY A 164 -30.75 -7.21 -39.97
N ILE A 165 -29.63 -7.51 -39.31
CA ILE A 165 -28.95 -8.82 -39.44
C ILE A 165 -29.83 -9.95 -38.91
N HIS A 166 -30.52 -9.73 -37.79
CA HIS A 166 -31.47 -10.71 -37.26
C HIS A 166 -32.57 -11.04 -38.26
N TYR A 167 -33.12 -10.02 -38.93
CA TYR A 167 -34.10 -10.20 -40.00
C TYR A 167 -33.52 -11.03 -41.17
N LEU A 168 -32.32 -10.69 -41.67
CA LEU A 168 -31.69 -11.42 -42.78
C LEU A 168 -31.46 -12.90 -42.43
N HIS A 169 -30.97 -13.18 -41.22
CA HIS A 169 -30.73 -14.54 -40.75
C HIS A 169 -32.03 -15.33 -40.63
N ARG A 170 -33.13 -14.69 -40.22
CA ARG A 170 -34.48 -15.30 -40.26
C ARG A 170 -34.95 -15.60 -41.68
N GLN A 171 -34.60 -14.75 -42.65
CA GLN A 171 -34.81 -15.00 -44.09
C GLN A 171 -33.79 -15.96 -44.71
N ARG A 172 -32.92 -16.57 -43.89
CA ARG A 172 -31.86 -17.52 -44.31
C ARG A 172 -30.84 -16.91 -45.25
N ILE A 173 -30.67 -15.58 -45.23
CA ILE A 173 -29.69 -14.84 -46.01
C ILE A 173 -28.49 -14.52 -45.10
N ILE A 174 -27.29 -14.81 -45.59
CA ILE A 174 -26.02 -14.42 -44.97
C ILE A 174 -25.44 -13.29 -45.82
N HIS A 175 -25.09 -12.17 -45.18
CA HIS A 175 -24.65 -10.96 -45.88
C HIS A 175 -23.25 -11.12 -46.50
N MET A 176 -22.32 -11.72 -45.74
CA MET A 176 -20.93 -12.03 -46.10
C MET A 176 -19.97 -10.84 -46.30
N ASP A 177 -20.47 -9.63 -46.50
CA ASP A 177 -19.64 -8.41 -46.61
C ASP A 177 -20.15 -7.27 -45.73
N LEU A 178 -20.49 -7.58 -44.48
CA LEU A 178 -20.99 -6.58 -43.55
C LEU A 178 -19.82 -5.70 -43.06
N LYS A 179 -19.88 -4.40 -43.35
CA LYS A 179 -18.84 -3.40 -43.01
C LYS A 179 -19.45 -2.00 -42.90
N PRO A 180 -18.80 -1.00 -42.27
CA PRO A 180 -19.36 0.34 -42.11
C PRO A 180 -19.71 1.05 -43.43
N GLN A 181 -19.03 0.72 -44.54
CA GLN A 181 -19.34 1.28 -45.87
C GLN A 181 -20.68 0.74 -46.42
N ASN A 182 -21.11 -0.44 -45.97
CA ASN A 182 -22.34 -1.10 -46.39
C ASN A 182 -23.51 -0.84 -45.41
N VAL A 183 -23.32 0.05 -44.44
CA VAL A 183 -24.39 0.55 -43.55
C VAL A 183 -24.67 1.99 -43.91
N LEU A 184 -25.74 2.24 -44.65
CA LEU A 184 -26.18 3.58 -45.04
C LEU A 184 -27.07 4.20 -43.97
N LEU A 185 -27.14 5.52 -43.93
CA LEU A 185 -27.95 6.26 -42.96
C LEU A 185 -29.04 7.06 -43.67
N ASP A 186 -30.25 7.01 -43.13
CA ASP A 186 -31.35 7.89 -43.58
C ASP A 186 -31.31 9.26 -42.90
N ASP A 187 -32.27 10.14 -43.22
CA ASP A 187 -32.35 11.50 -42.66
C ASP A 187 -32.46 11.54 -41.14
N ASN A 188 -32.92 10.46 -40.51
CA ASN A 188 -33.08 10.31 -39.07
C ASN A 188 -31.92 9.56 -38.40
N MET A 189 -30.81 9.33 -39.13
CA MET A 189 -29.66 8.54 -38.66
C MET A 189 -30.00 7.07 -38.34
N VAL A 190 -31.06 6.53 -38.94
CA VAL A 190 -31.41 5.11 -38.82
C VAL A 190 -30.56 4.31 -39.82
N PRO A 191 -29.90 3.22 -39.38
CA PRO A 191 -29.04 2.42 -40.25
C PRO A 191 -29.86 1.55 -41.20
N ARG A 192 -29.41 1.46 -42.46
CA ARG A 192 -29.93 0.58 -43.51
C ARG A 192 -28.79 -0.21 -44.14
N ILE A 193 -28.85 -1.53 -44.01
CA ILE A 193 -27.82 -2.44 -44.54
C ILE A 193 -28.01 -2.56 -46.06
N ALA A 194 -26.91 -2.44 -46.79
CA ALA A 194 -26.82 -2.37 -48.24
C ALA A 194 -25.80 -3.38 -48.78
N ASP A 195 -25.79 -3.55 -50.10
CA ASP A 195 -24.79 -4.31 -50.87
C ASP A 195 -24.80 -5.83 -50.66
N PHE A 196 -25.72 -6.50 -51.37
CA PHE A 196 -25.94 -7.94 -51.32
C PHE A 196 -25.11 -8.73 -52.35
N GLY A 197 -24.12 -8.11 -52.99
CA GLY A 197 -23.35 -8.71 -54.09
C GLY A 197 -22.54 -9.96 -53.71
N LEU A 198 -22.28 -10.18 -52.42
CA LEU A 198 -21.65 -11.40 -51.89
C LEU A 198 -22.61 -12.26 -51.06
N SER A 199 -23.85 -11.82 -50.87
CA SER A 199 -24.81 -12.49 -50.00
C SER A 199 -25.25 -13.83 -50.59
N ARG A 200 -25.59 -14.76 -49.70
CA ARG A 200 -26.07 -16.10 -50.07
C ARG A 200 -27.29 -16.49 -49.25
N ARG A 201 -28.28 -17.07 -49.94
CA ARG A 201 -29.45 -17.71 -49.30
C ARG A 201 -29.18 -19.19 -49.10
N LEU A 202 -29.27 -19.67 -47.86
CA LEU A 202 -29.11 -21.10 -47.53
C LEU A 202 -30.44 -21.85 -47.69
N SER A 203 -30.40 -23.05 -48.26
CA SER A 203 -31.57 -23.95 -48.33
C SER A 203 -32.01 -24.39 -46.93
N GLU A 204 -33.29 -24.77 -46.77
CA GLU A 204 -33.87 -25.15 -45.47
C GLU A 204 -33.12 -26.30 -44.77
N SER A 205 -32.48 -27.18 -45.52
CA SER A 205 -31.74 -28.35 -45.03
C SER A 205 -30.28 -28.12 -44.64
N ARG A 206 -29.69 -26.95 -44.94
CA ARG A 206 -28.23 -26.72 -44.75
C ARG A 206 -27.94 -25.62 -43.72
N SER A 207 -27.28 -25.96 -42.62
CA SER A 207 -26.86 -24.98 -41.58
C SER A 207 -25.54 -24.26 -41.90
N HIS A 208 -24.77 -24.80 -42.85
CA HIS A 208 -23.46 -24.31 -43.27
C HIS A 208 -23.22 -24.64 -44.75
N ALA A 209 -22.28 -23.94 -45.38
CA ALA A 209 -21.78 -24.24 -46.72
C ALA A 209 -20.25 -24.08 -46.76
N ILE A 210 -19.56 -24.83 -47.60
CA ILE A 210 -18.10 -24.70 -47.79
C ILE A 210 -17.84 -24.12 -49.17
N THR A 211 -16.89 -23.19 -49.29
CA THR A 211 -16.48 -22.63 -50.57
C THR A 211 -14.97 -22.47 -50.65
N GLU A 212 -14.40 -22.78 -51.82
CA GLU A 212 -12.98 -22.52 -52.09
C GLU A 212 -12.71 -21.02 -52.37
N LYS A 213 -13.75 -20.28 -52.80
CA LYS A 213 -13.64 -18.87 -53.18
C LYS A 213 -13.98 -17.95 -52.00
N LYS A 214 -12.95 -17.57 -51.24
CA LYS A 214 -13.05 -16.70 -50.05
C LYS A 214 -13.14 -15.22 -50.46
N LEU A 215 -14.35 -14.71 -50.62
CA LEU A 215 -14.65 -13.32 -51.00
C LEU A 215 -15.22 -12.55 -49.80
N GLY A 216 -14.68 -11.37 -49.51
CA GLY A 216 -15.12 -10.47 -48.44
C GLY A 216 -14.10 -9.36 -48.18
N THR A 217 -14.43 -8.42 -47.29
CA THR A 217 -13.52 -7.34 -46.92
C THR A 217 -12.59 -7.75 -45.77
N MET A 218 -11.28 -7.74 -46.00
CA MET A 218 -10.26 -8.01 -44.98
C MET A 218 -10.42 -7.07 -43.77
N GLY A 219 -10.32 -7.63 -42.57
CA GLY A 219 -10.60 -6.94 -41.30
C GLY A 219 -11.99 -7.23 -40.73
N TYR A 220 -12.99 -7.54 -41.58
CA TYR A 220 -14.35 -7.91 -41.15
C TYR A 220 -14.67 -9.40 -41.35
N MET A 221 -13.86 -10.12 -42.13
CA MET A 221 -14.06 -11.55 -42.38
C MET A 221 -13.75 -12.41 -41.14
N ALA A 222 -14.64 -13.35 -40.83
CA ALA A 222 -14.47 -14.27 -39.71
C ALA A 222 -13.31 -15.27 -39.94
N PRO A 223 -12.54 -15.62 -38.90
CA PRO A 223 -11.37 -16.51 -39.04
C PRO A 223 -11.72 -17.88 -39.64
N GLU A 224 -12.85 -18.48 -39.24
CA GLU A 224 -13.32 -19.76 -39.74
C GLU A 224 -13.60 -19.73 -41.26
N PHE A 225 -14.08 -18.60 -41.77
CA PHE A 225 -14.30 -18.39 -43.20
C PHE A 225 -12.97 -18.21 -43.95
N ILE A 226 -12.04 -17.44 -43.38
CA ILE A 226 -10.70 -17.23 -43.95
C ILE A 226 -9.89 -18.52 -43.98
N ILE A 227 -9.98 -19.35 -42.94
CA ILE A 227 -9.18 -20.58 -42.82
C ILE A 227 -9.85 -21.71 -43.59
N LYS A 228 -11.10 -22.05 -43.24
CA LYS A 228 -11.79 -23.26 -43.70
C LYS A 228 -12.73 -23.03 -44.88
N GLY A 229 -13.02 -21.78 -45.25
CA GLY A 229 -14.01 -21.47 -46.28
C GLY A 229 -15.45 -21.76 -45.84
N GLU A 230 -15.68 -21.87 -44.53
CA GLU A 230 -16.97 -22.22 -43.94
C GLU A 230 -17.89 -21.00 -43.86
N ILE A 231 -19.08 -21.10 -44.44
CA ILE A 231 -20.11 -20.07 -44.48
C ILE A 231 -21.22 -20.48 -43.52
N THR A 232 -21.38 -19.72 -42.44
CA THR A 232 -22.46 -19.86 -41.46
C THR A 232 -23.02 -18.48 -41.12
N PHE A 233 -24.16 -18.41 -40.44
CA PHE A 233 -24.69 -17.14 -39.92
C PHE A 233 -23.72 -16.41 -38.97
N LYS A 234 -22.78 -17.13 -38.35
CA LYS A 234 -21.85 -16.55 -37.36
C LYS A 234 -20.82 -15.62 -37.98
N ILE A 235 -20.55 -15.73 -39.28
CA ILE A 235 -19.58 -14.87 -39.96
C ILE A 235 -20.06 -13.41 -40.03
N ASP A 236 -21.37 -13.20 -40.19
CA ASP A 236 -21.97 -11.86 -40.11
C ASP A 236 -21.95 -11.32 -38.67
N ILE A 237 -22.07 -12.21 -37.67
CA ILE A 237 -22.00 -11.83 -36.24
C ILE A 237 -20.57 -11.39 -35.87
N TYR A 238 -19.55 -12.05 -36.41
CA TYR A 238 -18.17 -11.61 -36.27
C TYR A 238 -17.98 -10.22 -36.89
N SER A 239 -18.44 -10.05 -38.14
CA SER A 239 -18.38 -8.76 -38.86
C SER A 239 -19.10 -7.64 -38.08
N LEU A 240 -20.27 -7.95 -37.52
CA LEU A 240 -21.04 -7.06 -36.65
C LEU A 240 -20.26 -6.68 -35.38
N GLY A 241 -19.56 -7.64 -34.77
CA GLY A 241 -18.68 -7.39 -33.61
C GLY A 241 -17.60 -6.35 -33.93
N VAL A 242 -16.95 -6.48 -35.10
CA VAL A 242 -15.95 -5.52 -35.56
C VAL A 242 -16.56 -4.12 -35.76
N ILE A 243 -17.75 -4.03 -36.37
CA ILE A 243 -18.45 -2.74 -36.55
C ILE A 243 -18.81 -2.09 -35.21
N ILE A 244 -19.33 -2.87 -34.25
CA ILE A 244 -19.65 -2.37 -32.91
C ILE A 244 -18.39 -1.82 -32.24
N MET A 245 -17.26 -2.51 -32.37
CA MET A 245 -15.97 -2.04 -31.86
C MET A 245 -15.55 -0.71 -32.51
N GLU A 246 -15.66 -0.57 -33.83
CA GLU A 246 -15.34 0.70 -34.50
C GLU A 246 -16.24 1.86 -34.08
N ILE A 247 -17.55 1.60 -33.90
CA ILE A 247 -18.50 2.60 -33.37
C ILE A 247 -18.12 3.05 -31.95
N LEU A 248 -17.59 2.14 -31.13
CA LEU A 248 -17.14 2.44 -29.77
C LEU A 248 -15.82 3.23 -29.75
N MET A 249 -14.84 2.81 -30.56
CA MET A 249 -13.48 3.35 -30.55
C MET A 249 -13.31 4.66 -31.34
N GLY A 250 -14.15 4.92 -32.36
CA GLY A 250 -14.08 6.14 -33.17
C GLY A 250 -12.77 6.30 -33.97
N ARG A 251 -12.08 5.19 -34.30
CA ARG A 251 -10.86 5.16 -35.13
C ARG A 251 -10.92 4.03 -36.15
N LYS A 252 -10.29 4.25 -37.32
CA LYS A 252 -10.20 3.34 -38.47
C LYS A 252 -8.85 2.59 -38.53
N GLU A 253 -8.26 2.20 -37.41
CA GLU A 253 -6.92 1.55 -37.40
C GLU A 253 -6.96 0.04 -37.74
N CYS A 254 -8.13 -0.58 -37.86
CA CYS A 254 -8.26 -2.01 -38.20
C CYS A 254 -7.89 -2.41 -39.65
N SER A 255 -7.59 -1.48 -40.55
CA SER A 255 -7.40 -1.80 -41.99
C SER A 255 -5.95 -1.85 -42.46
N ASN A 256 -4.97 -1.45 -41.63
CA ASN A 256 -3.55 -1.31 -42.05
C ASN A 256 -2.56 -2.28 -41.40
N VAL A 257 -3.02 -3.38 -40.80
CA VAL A 257 -2.09 -4.37 -40.23
C VAL A 257 -1.66 -5.36 -41.31
N LYS A 258 -0.42 -5.22 -41.79
CA LYS A 258 0.33 -6.28 -42.48
C LYS A 258 0.56 -7.45 -41.51
N GLU A 259 -0.38 -8.37 -41.36
CA GLU A 259 -0.09 -9.64 -40.66
C GLU A 259 -0.83 -10.83 -41.30
N ILE A 260 -0.18 -11.39 -42.32
CA ILE A 260 -0.37 -12.78 -42.77
C ILE A 260 0.22 -13.77 -41.72
N SER A 261 0.89 -13.27 -40.67
CA SER A 261 1.50 -14.03 -39.56
C SER A 261 0.52 -14.49 -38.48
N PHE A 262 -0.70 -13.94 -38.40
CA PHE A 262 -1.65 -14.28 -37.33
C PHE A 262 -2.52 -15.50 -37.69
N ALA A 263 -2.89 -15.66 -38.96
CA ALA A 263 -3.63 -16.83 -39.43
C ALA A 263 -2.81 -18.13 -39.29
N SER A 264 -1.47 -18.07 -39.44
CA SER A 264 -0.58 -19.22 -39.25
C SER A 264 -0.39 -19.59 -37.77
N LYS A 265 -0.27 -18.61 -36.87
CA LYS A 265 -0.14 -18.86 -35.42
C LYS A 265 -1.43 -19.46 -34.81
N LEU A 266 -2.60 -19.00 -35.24
CA LEU A 266 -3.87 -19.60 -34.83
C LEU A 266 -4.04 -21.04 -35.35
N THR A 267 -3.42 -21.39 -36.49
CA THR A 267 -3.44 -22.76 -37.01
C THR A 267 -2.56 -23.71 -36.22
N ASP A 268 -1.46 -23.23 -35.64
CA ASP A 268 -0.60 -24.03 -34.77
C ASP A 268 -1.27 -24.27 -33.39
N GLU A 269 -1.94 -23.27 -32.83
CA GLU A 269 -2.69 -23.42 -31.56
C GLU A 269 -3.97 -24.26 -31.69
N LEU A 270 -4.69 -24.18 -32.82
CA LEU A 270 -5.86 -25.03 -33.06
C LEU A 270 -5.50 -26.48 -33.41
N LYS A 271 -4.33 -26.72 -34.05
CA LYS A 271 -3.80 -28.09 -34.22
C LYS A 271 -3.41 -28.73 -32.88
N LEU A 272 -2.87 -27.94 -31.96
CA LEU A 272 -2.55 -28.38 -30.59
C LEU A 272 -3.78 -28.76 -29.75
N MET A 273 -4.97 -28.27 -30.10
CA MET A 273 -6.22 -28.62 -29.39
C MET A 273 -6.94 -29.85 -29.95
N ASP A 274 -6.74 -30.21 -31.24
CA ASP A 274 -7.36 -31.40 -31.86
C ASP A 274 -6.58 -32.70 -31.56
N ASP A 275 -5.28 -32.62 -31.24
CA ASP A 275 -4.44 -33.79 -30.94
C ASP A 275 -4.65 -34.39 -29.53
N SER A 276 -5.47 -33.78 -28.67
CA SER A 276 -5.81 -34.33 -27.35
C SER A 276 -7.00 -35.30 -27.33
N ALA A 277 -7.59 -35.61 -28.49
CA ALA A 277 -8.74 -36.51 -28.60
C ALA A 277 -8.56 -37.55 -29.72
N ALA A 278 -7.53 -38.39 -29.62
CA ALA A 278 -7.50 -39.66 -30.33
C ALA A 278 -7.76 -40.82 -29.32
N PRO A 279 -8.82 -41.61 -29.47
CA PRO A 279 -8.93 -42.90 -28.81
C PRO A 279 -8.02 -43.92 -29.50
N SER A 280 -7.36 -44.72 -28.69
CA SER A 280 -6.56 -45.88 -29.06
C SER A 280 -7.24 -46.78 -30.09
N GLN A 281 -6.50 -47.11 -31.15
CA GLN A 281 -6.86 -48.12 -32.15
C GLN A 281 -7.03 -49.50 -31.51
N GLN A 282 -8.17 -50.13 -31.76
CA GLN A 282 -8.24 -51.58 -31.97
C GLN A 282 -9.22 -51.86 -33.11
N GLN A 283 -8.68 -52.51 -34.16
CA GLN A 283 -9.42 -53.07 -35.29
C GLN A 283 -10.39 -54.16 -34.81
N SER A 284 -11.61 -54.22 -35.38
CA SER A 284 -12.02 -55.29 -36.32
C SER A 284 -13.54 -55.29 -36.54
N SER A 285 -13.92 -55.45 -37.82
CA SER A 285 -15.06 -56.22 -38.37
C SER A 285 -16.51 -55.91 -37.96
N GLU A 286 -17.26 -55.46 -38.98
CA GLU A 286 -18.50 -56.06 -39.50
C GLU A 286 -19.78 -56.19 -38.65
N LEU A 287 -20.88 -55.83 -39.33
CA LEU A 287 -22.28 -56.29 -39.23
C LEU A 287 -23.30 -55.52 -38.35
N GLU A 288 -24.29 -55.00 -39.10
CA GLU A 288 -25.75 -55.09 -38.93
C GLU A 288 -26.47 -54.55 -37.67
N VAL A 289 -27.41 -53.64 -37.98
CA VAL A 289 -28.83 -53.57 -37.55
C VAL A 289 -29.13 -53.88 -36.08
N GLU A 290 -29.63 -52.88 -35.33
CA GLU A 290 -31.01 -52.81 -34.85
C GLU A 290 -31.23 -51.54 -34.01
N GLN A 291 -32.48 -51.08 -34.04
CA GLN A 291 -32.99 -49.90 -33.35
C GLN A 291 -33.20 -50.17 -31.86
N GLU A 292 -33.29 -49.06 -31.13
CA GLU A 292 -33.97 -48.83 -29.84
C GLU A 292 -33.11 -48.64 -28.58
N ASP A 293 -33.58 -47.63 -27.84
CA ASP A 293 -33.17 -47.13 -26.52
C ASP A 293 -31.88 -46.33 -26.37
N TYR A 294 -32.02 -45.00 -26.47
CA TYR A 294 -31.46 -44.08 -25.46
C TYR A 294 -32.26 -42.75 -25.41
N LYS A 295 -33.46 -42.80 -24.82
CA LYS A 295 -33.93 -41.71 -23.97
C LYS A 295 -33.05 -41.70 -22.71
N VAL A 296 -32.90 -40.53 -22.08
CA VAL A 296 -32.02 -40.24 -20.93
C VAL A 296 -30.60 -39.78 -21.31
N SER A 297 -30.50 -38.65 -22.02
CA SER A 297 -29.49 -37.61 -21.78
C SER A 297 -29.72 -36.36 -22.63
N GLN A 298 -30.92 -35.76 -22.53
CA GLN A 298 -31.15 -34.38 -23.00
C GLN A 298 -32.03 -33.53 -22.07
N GLU A 299 -32.16 -33.90 -20.80
CA GLU A 299 -32.98 -33.15 -19.82
C GLU A 299 -32.18 -32.35 -18.78
N LYS A 300 -30.86 -32.17 -18.97
CA LYS A 300 -30.01 -31.40 -18.03
C LYS A 300 -29.18 -30.25 -18.61
N LYS A 301 -29.43 -29.83 -19.87
CA LYS A 301 -28.85 -28.58 -20.43
C LYS A 301 -29.90 -27.62 -21.01
N ARG A 302 -31.10 -27.64 -20.43
CA ARG A 302 -32.21 -26.72 -20.75
C ARG A 302 -32.94 -26.22 -19.48
N LYS A 303 -32.18 -25.78 -18.47
CA LYS A 303 -32.68 -24.97 -17.35
C LYS A 303 -31.60 -23.99 -16.88
N ALA A 304 -31.34 -22.97 -17.68
CA ALA A 304 -30.63 -21.74 -17.26
C ALA A 304 -30.89 -20.65 -18.31
N SER A 305 -32.16 -20.29 -18.50
CA SER A 305 -32.62 -19.07 -19.20
C SER A 305 -34.15 -19.06 -19.26
N ALA A 306 -34.78 -18.89 -18.10
CA ALA A 306 -36.17 -18.43 -17.99
C ALA A 306 -36.47 -18.13 -16.52
N ILE A 307 -36.14 -16.92 -16.07
CA ILE A 307 -36.91 -16.29 -14.98
C ILE A 307 -37.42 -14.97 -15.54
N ASN A 308 -38.75 -14.93 -15.71
CA ASN A 308 -39.53 -13.81 -16.21
C ASN A 308 -39.43 -12.60 -15.28
N PHE A 309 -39.08 -11.45 -15.86
CA PHE A 309 -39.12 -10.12 -15.23
C PHE A 309 -40.54 -9.51 -15.18
N SER A 310 -41.56 -10.31 -14.85
CA SER A 310 -42.96 -9.83 -14.87
C SER A 310 -43.80 -10.25 -13.66
N LYS A 311 -43.19 -10.46 -12.49
CA LYS A 311 -43.94 -10.80 -11.27
C LYS A 311 -43.28 -10.28 -9.99
N LEU A 312 -42.91 -9.00 -10.02
CA LEU A 312 -42.48 -8.24 -8.83
C LEU A 312 -42.96 -6.79 -8.94
N ALA A 313 -44.23 -6.60 -9.31
CA ALA A 313 -44.89 -5.31 -9.38
C ALA A 313 -46.28 -5.30 -8.71
N ASP A 314 -46.79 -6.46 -8.26
CA ASP A 314 -48.17 -6.56 -7.74
C ASP A 314 -48.28 -6.84 -6.22
N ASP A 315 -47.16 -6.99 -5.49
CA ASP A 315 -47.19 -7.27 -4.03
C ASP A 315 -46.75 -6.07 -3.16
N LEU A 316 -46.72 -4.85 -3.72
CA LEU A 316 -46.40 -3.61 -2.99
C LEU A 316 -47.58 -2.64 -2.86
N ALA A 317 -48.81 -3.14 -2.98
CA ALA A 317 -50.01 -2.37 -2.70
C ALA A 317 -50.92 -3.16 -1.76
N LEU A 318 -50.77 -2.93 -0.45
CA LEU A 318 -51.81 -2.94 0.58
C LEU A 318 -51.15 -2.91 1.96
N LEU A 319 -51.03 -1.71 2.54
CA LEU A 319 -51.59 -1.36 3.85
C LEU A 319 -51.06 0.04 4.21
N ASP A 320 -51.98 0.99 4.14
CA ASP A 320 -51.84 2.33 4.67
C ASP A 320 -52.12 2.35 6.19
N ASP A 321 -51.79 3.48 6.79
CA ASP A 321 -52.27 4.05 8.05
C ASP A 321 -51.61 3.71 9.40
N SER A 322 -50.89 4.73 9.88
CA SER A 322 -51.09 5.45 11.14
C SER A 322 -50.98 4.69 12.49
N ALA A 323 -50.00 5.08 13.32
CA ALA A 323 -50.20 5.48 14.72
C ALA A 323 -48.85 5.74 15.43
N ALA A 324 -48.85 6.78 16.27
CA ALA A 324 -47.77 7.19 17.17
C ALA A 324 -47.53 6.20 18.33
N PRO A 325 -46.43 6.32 19.11
CA PRO A 325 -45.97 5.30 20.03
C PRO A 325 -46.59 5.48 21.42
N SER A 326 -47.11 4.40 22.01
CA SER A 326 -47.50 4.38 23.42
C SER A 326 -47.41 2.98 23.98
N GLN A 327 -46.67 2.88 25.09
CA GLN A 327 -46.72 1.84 26.12
C GLN A 327 -46.18 0.45 25.75
N LEU A 328 -45.01 0.13 26.30
CA LEU A 328 -44.78 -1.11 27.04
C LEU A 328 -43.72 -0.85 28.12
N LEU A 329 -44.25 -0.61 29.32
CA LEU A 329 -43.60 -0.66 30.61
C LEU A 329 -43.77 -2.08 31.15
N GLU A 330 -42.75 -2.54 31.91
CA GLU A 330 -42.75 -3.71 32.82
C GLU A 330 -42.73 -5.09 32.15
N MET A 331 -41.96 -6.10 32.56
CA MET A 331 -40.91 -6.38 33.55
C MET A 331 -40.22 -7.64 32.99
N GLU A 332 -38.92 -7.87 33.14
CA GLU A 332 -38.40 -8.66 34.25
C GLU A 332 -36.90 -8.39 34.46
N GLN A 333 -36.57 -8.23 35.73
CA GLN A 333 -35.25 -8.27 36.30
C GLN A 333 -34.77 -9.72 36.32
N GLU A 334 -33.54 -9.98 35.88
CA GLU A 334 -32.67 -10.94 36.55
C GLU A 334 -31.27 -10.32 36.66
N ASP A 335 -30.83 -10.21 37.91
CA ASP A 335 -29.59 -9.60 38.37
C ASP A 335 -28.34 -10.36 37.91
N GLY A 336 -27.25 -9.62 37.69
CA GLY A 336 -25.90 -10.17 37.83
C GLY A 336 -24.94 -10.03 36.66
N LYS A 337 -24.66 -8.80 36.20
CA LYS A 337 -23.37 -8.30 35.64
C LYS A 337 -23.62 -7.05 34.79
N VAL A 338 -23.87 -5.92 35.44
CA VAL A 338 -23.83 -4.61 34.76
C VAL A 338 -22.94 -3.69 35.59
N SER A 339 -21.65 -3.69 35.28
CA SER A 339 -20.78 -2.57 35.61
C SER A 339 -19.49 -2.56 34.79
N ASP A 340 -19.54 -2.61 33.45
CA ASP A 340 -18.37 -2.21 32.64
C ASP A 340 -18.67 -1.65 31.23
N GLU A 341 -19.92 -1.33 30.89
CA GLU A 341 -20.24 -0.63 29.64
C GLU A 341 -20.46 0.87 29.84
N ARG A 342 -19.52 1.59 30.47
CA ARG A 342 -19.56 3.06 30.47
C ARG A 342 -18.16 3.67 30.39
N LYS A 343 -17.90 4.24 29.20
CA LYS A 343 -16.94 5.32 28.82
C LYS A 343 -15.62 4.79 28.20
N ALA A 344 -15.38 4.97 26.90
CA ALA A 344 -15.02 6.28 26.33
C ALA A 344 -15.41 6.44 24.83
N LYS A 345 -15.34 7.68 24.31
CA LYS A 345 -15.83 8.08 22.99
C LYS A 345 -14.97 9.26 22.49
N ALA A 346 -14.16 9.08 21.45
CA ALA A 346 -13.59 10.17 20.62
C ALA A 346 -12.76 9.69 19.39
N ALA A 347 -12.11 8.52 19.43
CA ALA A 347 -11.16 8.10 18.37
C ALA A 347 -11.80 7.82 17.01
N THR A 348 -12.98 7.20 17.00
CA THR A 348 -13.69 6.85 15.75
C THR A 348 -13.98 8.06 14.87
N VAL A 349 -14.11 9.27 15.44
CA VAL A 349 -14.32 10.51 14.65
C VAL A 349 -13.07 10.83 13.84
N SER A 350 -11.91 10.89 14.51
CA SER A 350 -10.61 11.22 13.92
C SER A 350 -10.33 10.42 12.66
N LEU A 351 -10.64 9.13 12.71
CA LEU A 351 -10.37 8.16 11.66
C LEU A 351 -11.34 8.31 10.49
N ALA A 352 -12.62 8.60 10.78
CA ALA A 352 -13.58 8.91 9.74
C ALA A 352 -13.19 10.21 9.03
N THR A 353 -12.85 11.27 9.77
CA THR A 353 -12.37 12.55 9.21
C THR A 353 -11.09 12.37 8.37
N GLU A 354 -10.16 11.53 8.82
CA GLU A 354 -8.89 11.30 8.12
C GLU A 354 -9.06 10.48 6.83
N VAL A 355 -9.85 9.40 6.88
CA VAL A 355 -10.19 8.60 5.68
C VAL A 355 -10.98 9.47 4.70
N MET A 356 -11.90 10.31 5.18
CA MET A 356 -12.63 11.24 4.33
C MET A 356 -11.73 12.31 3.71
N SER A 357 -10.72 12.81 4.43
CA SER A 357 -9.71 13.72 3.88
C SER A 357 -8.89 13.04 2.78
N THR A 358 -8.54 11.76 2.98
CA THR A 358 -7.84 10.93 1.98
C THR A 358 -8.71 10.68 0.75
N VAL A 359 -9.99 10.34 0.95
CA VAL A 359 -10.97 10.16 -0.12
C VAL A 359 -11.16 11.46 -0.89
N SER A 360 -11.28 12.60 -0.20
CA SER A 360 -11.37 13.93 -0.82
C SER A 360 -10.12 14.23 -1.67
N GLY A 361 -8.93 14.02 -1.12
CA GLY A 361 -7.66 14.16 -1.85
C GLY A 361 -7.59 13.26 -3.09
N LYS A 362 -7.90 11.97 -2.95
CA LYS A 362 -7.95 11.03 -4.09
C LYS A 362 -8.98 11.45 -5.14
N LEU A 363 -10.16 11.93 -4.74
CA LEU A 363 -11.19 12.45 -5.64
C LEU A 363 -10.75 13.74 -6.36
N THR A 364 -9.94 14.60 -5.73
CA THR A 364 -9.33 15.75 -6.42
C THR A 364 -8.29 15.32 -7.45
N THR A 365 -7.42 14.35 -7.14
CA THR A 365 -6.47 13.76 -8.09
C THR A 365 -7.18 13.09 -9.26
N PHE A 366 -8.29 12.39 -8.98
CA PHE A 366 -9.18 11.78 -9.98
C PHE A 366 -9.75 12.80 -10.99
N ARG A 367 -9.81 14.09 -10.63
CA ARG A 367 -10.25 15.18 -11.52
C ARG A 367 -9.12 15.73 -12.41
N GLY A 368 -7.87 15.26 -12.23
CA GLY A 368 -6.69 15.64 -13.00
C GLY A 368 -6.75 15.35 -14.50
N ASN A 369 -5.73 15.79 -15.23
CA ASN A 369 -5.74 15.84 -16.70
C ASN A 369 -5.87 14.46 -17.40
N GLU A 370 -5.44 13.37 -16.77
CA GLU A 370 -5.44 12.01 -17.35
C GLU A 370 -6.85 11.39 -17.47
N TYR A 371 -7.78 11.74 -16.57
CA TYR A 371 -9.11 11.13 -16.50
C TYR A 371 -10.21 11.97 -17.18
N LYS A 372 -9.83 12.91 -18.07
CA LYS A 372 -10.74 13.89 -18.72
C LYS A 372 -11.87 13.30 -19.58
N LYS A 373 -11.82 12.02 -19.95
CA LYS A 373 -12.68 11.44 -21.00
C LYS A 373 -14.08 10.95 -20.54
N ARG A 374 -14.41 10.96 -19.23
CA ARG A 374 -15.67 10.35 -18.72
C ARG A 374 -16.54 11.32 -17.90
N LYS A 375 -17.51 11.95 -18.57
CA LYS A 375 -18.40 13.00 -18.00
C LYS A 375 -19.28 12.53 -16.84
N GLU A 376 -19.71 11.26 -16.83
CA GLU A 376 -20.65 10.73 -15.82
C GLU A 376 -19.96 10.44 -14.47
N VAL A 377 -18.80 9.78 -14.50
CA VAL A 377 -18.02 9.47 -13.28
C VAL A 377 -17.55 10.76 -12.59
N ARG A 378 -17.22 11.81 -13.34
CA ARG A 378 -16.89 13.14 -12.78
C ARG A 378 -18.06 13.79 -12.05
N LYS A 379 -19.29 13.66 -12.56
CA LYS A 379 -20.47 14.19 -11.87
C LYS A 379 -20.71 13.47 -10.55
N GLN A 380 -20.52 12.16 -10.52
CA GLN A 380 -20.65 11.35 -9.31
C GLN A 380 -19.56 11.69 -8.28
N ALA A 381 -18.30 11.78 -8.71
CA ALA A 381 -17.19 12.21 -7.86
C ALA A 381 -17.41 13.59 -7.24
N SER A 382 -17.88 14.57 -8.03
CA SER A 382 -18.16 15.93 -7.54
C SER A 382 -19.34 16.01 -6.57
N PHE A 383 -20.34 15.13 -6.72
CA PHE A 383 -21.44 15.02 -5.76
C PHE A 383 -20.94 14.43 -4.44
N LEU A 384 -20.20 13.32 -4.50
CA LEU A 384 -19.63 12.67 -3.32
C LEU A 384 -18.69 13.59 -2.54
N GLU A 385 -17.84 14.37 -3.24
CA GLU A 385 -16.96 15.36 -2.61
C GLU A 385 -17.72 16.39 -1.76
N LYS A 386 -18.87 16.88 -2.25
CA LYS A 386 -19.71 17.84 -1.52
C LYS A 386 -20.38 17.21 -0.30
N GLU A 387 -20.96 16.02 -0.46
CA GLU A 387 -21.61 15.31 0.65
C GLU A 387 -20.59 14.93 1.73
N LEU A 388 -19.40 14.43 1.33
CA LEU A 388 -18.30 14.10 2.23
C LEU A 388 -17.79 15.33 2.97
N SER A 389 -17.63 16.48 2.30
CA SER A 389 -17.25 17.73 2.96
C SER A 389 -18.27 18.14 4.02
N THR A 390 -19.56 17.89 3.78
CA THR A 390 -20.63 18.24 4.72
C THR A 390 -20.65 17.30 5.92
N ILE A 391 -20.45 16.00 5.69
CA ILE A 391 -20.36 14.99 6.75
C ILE A 391 -19.08 15.16 7.58
N ASN A 392 -17.96 15.53 6.95
CA ASN A 392 -16.70 15.83 7.63
C ASN A 392 -16.83 16.98 8.62
N ALA A 393 -17.47 18.08 8.20
CA ALA A 393 -17.73 19.22 9.09
C ALA A 393 -18.58 18.85 10.32
N SER A 394 -19.60 18.01 10.16
CA SER A 394 -20.42 17.54 11.29
C SER A 394 -19.68 16.55 12.19
N LEU A 395 -18.78 15.72 11.64
CA LEU A 395 -17.94 14.82 12.43
C LEU A 395 -16.95 15.59 13.32
N GLU A 396 -16.29 16.62 12.78
CA GLU A 396 -15.41 17.52 13.54
C GLU A 396 -16.15 18.19 14.72
N GLN A 397 -17.43 18.52 14.58
CA GLN A 397 -18.23 19.10 15.66
C GLN A 397 -18.58 18.09 16.77
N LEU A 398 -18.91 16.85 16.40
CA LEU A 398 -19.23 15.76 17.34
C LEU A 398 -18.04 15.25 18.16
N GLU A 399 -16.85 15.72 17.81
CA GLU A 399 -15.58 15.35 18.43
C GLU A 399 -15.33 16.05 19.77
N LEU A 400 -15.86 17.26 19.91
CA LEU A 400 -15.68 18.15 21.06
C LEU A 400 -16.74 17.89 22.14
N MET A 401 -17.34 16.70 22.13
CA MET A 401 -18.44 16.30 23.02
C MET A 401 -18.02 15.16 23.94
N ASP A 402 -18.18 15.36 25.25
CA ASP A 402 -17.82 14.36 26.27
C ASP A 402 -18.72 13.12 26.25
N GLU A 403 -19.99 13.26 25.86
CA GLU A 403 -20.95 12.15 25.79
C GLU A 403 -21.87 12.24 24.55
N LEU A 404 -21.77 11.24 23.68
CA LEU A 404 -22.65 11.11 22.51
C LEU A 404 -23.77 10.11 22.78
N ALA A 405 -24.97 10.44 22.34
CA ALA A 405 -26.10 9.54 22.41
C ALA A 405 -25.86 8.25 21.60
N PRO A 406 -26.43 7.10 21.99
CA PRO A 406 -26.21 5.82 21.32
C PRO A 406 -26.43 5.85 19.80
N TRP A 407 -27.47 6.55 19.33
CA TRP A 407 -27.79 6.67 17.91
C TRP A 407 -26.74 7.47 17.11
N VAL A 408 -26.12 8.49 17.71
CA VAL A 408 -25.04 9.26 17.09
C VAL A 408 -23.78 8.41 16.93
N LYS A 409 -23.53 7.46 17.84
CA LYS A 409 -22.44 6.49 17.69
C LYS A 409 -22.67 5.55 16.52
N THR A 410 -23.89 5.03 16.36
CA THR A 410 -24.24 4.15 15.24
C THR A 410 -24.08 4.89 13.91
N TRP A 411 -24.59 6.11 13.82
CA TRP A 411 -24.41 6.97 12.65
C TRP A 411 -22.93 7.19 12.30
N ARG A 412 -22.10 7.52 13.29
CA ARG A 412 -20.65 7.70 13.12
C ARG A 412 -19.96 6.45 12.59
N HIS A 413 -20.33 5.28 13.11
CA HIS A 413 -19.77 4.01 12.65
C HIS A 413 -20.14 3.74 11.18
N ASP A 414 -21.40 3.99 10.80
CA ASP A 414 -21.84 3.83 9.41
C ASP A 414 -21.05 4.72 8.46
N VAL A 415 -20.83 6.00 8.84
CA VAL A 415 -20.02 6.94 8.05
C VAL A 415 -18.57 6.45 7.90
N LYS A 416 -17.97 5.90 8.96
CA LYS A 416 -16.61 5.32 8.90
C LYS A 416 -16.54 4.16 7.89
N GLU A 417 -17.50 3.23 7.94
CA GLU A 417 -17.50 2.09 7.00
C GLU A 417 -17.81 2.51 5.56
N ILE A 418 -18.70 3.48 5.35
CA ILE A 418 -18.96 4.07 4.03
C ILE A 418 -17.69 4.71 3.47
N SER A 419 -16.96 5.46 4.30
CA SER A 419 -15.71 6.13 3.91
C SER A 419 -14.65 5.12 3.45
N TYR A 420 -14.50 4.02 4.18
CA TYR A 420 -13.61 2.94 3.76
C TYR A 420 -14.06 2.25 2.47
N GLY A 421 -15.37 2.04 2.30
CA GLY A 421 -15.93 1.49 1.06
C GLY A 421 -15.65 2.38 -0.16
N MET A 422 -15.79 3.71 0.01
CA MET A 422 -15.49 4.69 -1.03
C MET A 422 -14.02 4.68 -1.40
N GLU A 423 -13.14 4.67 -0.40
CA GLU A 423 -11.71 4.62 -0.64
C GLU A 423 -11.30 3.37 -1.44
N ASN A 424 -11.79 2.20 -1.03
CA ASN A 424 -11.54 0.94 -1.72
C ASN A 424 -12.05 0.96 -3.17
N CYS A 425 -13.21 1.55 -3.42
CA CYS A 425 -13.78 1.70 -4.76
C CYS A 425 -12.91 2.61 -5.65
N ILE A 426 -12.41 3.73 -5.11
CA ILE A 426 -11.50 4.62 -5.82
C ILE A 426 -10.16 3.91 -6.09
N ASP A 427 -9.63 3.17 -5.11
CA ASP A 427 -8.39 2.43 -5.25
C ASP A 427 -8.49 1.33 -6.32
N ASP A 428 -9.60 0.58 -6.36
CA ASP A 428 -9.90 -0.39 -7.41
C ASP A 428 -10.00 0.27 -8.80
N PHE A 429 -10.60 1.46 -8.87
CA PHE A 429 -10.66 2.23 -10.11
C PHE A 429 -9.25 2.65 -10.55
N MET A 430 -8.45 3.24 -9.66
CA MET A 430 -7.11 3.74 -10.00
C MET A 430 -6.21 2.61 -10.53
N ARG A 431 -6.28 1.40 -9.94
CA ARG A 431 -5.54 0.23 -10.41
C ARG A 431 -5.88 -0.15 -11.86
N GLN A 432 -7.15 -0.08 -12.24
CA GLN A 432 -7.58 -0.53 -13.58
C GLN A 432 -7.34 0.49 -14.69
N PHE A 433 -7.21 1.78 -14.34
CA PHE A 433 -7.16 2.88 -15.32
C PHE A 433 -5.84 3.69 -15.29
N GLY A 434 -4.85 3.30 -14.48
CA GLY A 434 -3.61 4.06 -14.24
C GLY A 434 -2.34 3.58 -14.97
N GLY A 435 -2.42 2.60 -15.88
CA GLY A 435 -1.25 2.13 -16.64
C GLY A 435 -1.04 2.91 -17.94
N GLU A 436 0.20 3.30 -18.24
CA GLU A 436 0.59 3.69 -19.61
C GLU A 436 0.42 2.48 -20.54
N ASP A 437 -0.30 2.69 -21.65
CA ASP A 437 -0.58 1.67 -22.65
C ASP A 437 0.74 1.22 -23.31
N ALA A 438 1.29 0.10 -22.85
CA ALA A 438 2.32 -0.63 -23.58
C ALA A 438 1.68 -1.22 -24.84
N GLU A 439 2.18 -0.81 -26.01
CA GLU A 439 1.79 -1.30 -27.34
C GLU A 439 1.72 -2.83 -27.35
N THR A 440 0.51 -3.38 -27.25
CA THR A 440 0.26 -4.82 -27.29
C THR A 440 -1.01 -5.11 -28.08
N CYS A 441 -1.05 -6.31 -28.68
CA CYS A 441 -1.91 -6.69 -29.80
C CYS A 441 -3.44 -6.62 -29.54
N PHE A 442 -4.18 -6.21 -30.58
CA PHE A 442 -5.63 -5.89 -30.66
C PHE A 442 -6.61 -6.91 -30.07
N VAL A 443 -6.32 -8.22 -30.12
CA VAL A 443 -7.24 -9.25 -29.58
C VAL A 443 -7.20 -9.28 -28.04
N TRP A 444 -6.05 -8.98 -27.44
CA TRP A 444 -5.91 -8.83 -26.00
C TRP A 444 -6.56 -7.52 -25.53
N GLU A 445 -6.43 -6.45 -26.32
CA GLU A 445 -7.08 -5.16 -26.04
C GLU A 445 -8.61 -5.26 -26.03
N ALA A 446 -9.26 -6.01 -26.94
CA ALA A 446 -10.72 -6.10 -26.97
C ALA A 446 -11.31 -6.87 -25.76
N ALA A 447 -10.67 -7.98 -25.37
CA ALA A 447 -11.04 -8.75 -24.18
C ALA A 447 -10.77 -7.97 -22.89
N GLU A 448 -9.62 -7.29 -22.82
CA GLU A 448 -9.24 -6.44 -21.70
C GLU A 448 -10.12 -5.18 -21.62
N LEU A 449 -10.56 -4.60 -22.75
CA LEU A 449 -11.49 -3.47 -22.79
C LEU A 449 -12.92 -3.89 -22.39
N HIS A 450 -13.38 -5.08 -22.78
CA HIS A 450 -14.67 -5.63 -22.32
C HIS A 450 -14.64 -5.88 -20.80
N LYS A 451 -13.55 -6.48 -20.30
CA LYS A 451 -13.30 -6.66 -18.86
C LYS A 451 -13.28 -5.31 -18.14
N ARG A 452 -12.55 -4.31 -18.67
CA ARG A 452 -12.53 -2.93 -18.15
C ARG A 452 -13.93 -2.31 -18.14
N LEU A 453 -14.74 -2.49 -19.18
CA LEU A 453 -16.12 -1.94 -19.26
C LEU A 453 -17.09 -2.60 -18.29
N CYS A 454 -17.05 -3.92 -18.14
CA CYS A 454 -17.85 -4.67 -17.16
C CYS A 454 -17.46 -4.28 -15.73
N GLU A 455 -16.15 -4.16 -15.46
CA GLU A 455 -15.65 -3.70 -14.17
C GLU A 455 -15.97 -2.22 -13.91
N LEU A 456 -15.96 -1.36 -14.92
CA LEU A 456 -16.44 0.02 -14.81
C LEU A 456 -17.92 0.09 -14.49
N HIS A 457 -18.72 -0.81 -15.05
CA HIS A 457 -20.13 -0.90 -14.71
C HIS A 457 -20.32 -1.38 -13.27
N ARG A 458 -19.53 -2.37 -12.82
CA ARG A 458 -19.50 -2.81 -11.42
C ARG A 458 -19.11 -1.66 -10.48
N LEU A 459 -18.00 -0.96 -10.75
CA LEU A 459 -17.51 0.18 -9.97
C LEU A 459 -18.52 1.34 -9.96
N ALA A 460 -19.17 1.62 -11.09
CA ALA A 460 -20.22 2.65 -11.16
C ALA A 460 -21.46 2.28 -10.33
N ASN A 461 -21.82 0.98 -10.28
CA ASN A 461 -22.90 0.50 -9.42
C ASN A 461 -22.51 0.56 -7.94
N GLU A 462 -21.28 0.17 -7.58
CA GLU A 462 -20.76 0.31 -6.21
C GLU A 462 -20.70 1.78 -5.76
N MET A 463 -20.23 2.69 -6.61
CA MET A 463 -20.27 4.13 -6.35
C MET A 463 -21.71 4.64 -6.17
N LYS A 464 -22.67 4.09 -6.92
CA LYS A 464 -24.08 4.45 -6.81
C LYS A 464 -24.70 3.93 -5.49
N GLU A 465 -24.37 2.71 -5.07
CA GLU A 465 -24.81 2.15 -3.79
C GLU A 465 -24.22 2.93 -2.60
N LEU A 466 -22.90 3.20 -2.63
CA LEU A 466 -22.23 4.01 -1.61
C LEU A 466 -22.80 5.43 -1.53
N ARG A 467 -23.22 6.00 -2.68
CA ARG A 467 -23.92 7.28 -2.73
C ARG A 467 -25.27 7.20 -2.01
N THR A 468 -26.08 6.17 -2.27
CA THR A 468 -27.39 6.00 -1.60
C THR A 468 -27.20 5.91 -0.08
N LEU A 469 -26.26 5.09 0.38
CA LEU A 469 -25.93 4.96 1.80
C LEU A 469 -25.47 6.27 2.43
N LEU A 470 -24.67 7.07 1.69
CA LEU A 470 -24.21 8.38 2.16
C LEU A 470 -25.37 9.38 2.29
N VAL A 471 -26.32 9.38 1.34
CA VAL A 471 -27.52 10.22 1.40
C VAL A 471 -28.42 9.82 2.57
N GLU A 472 -28.60 8.52 2.82
CA GLU A 472 -29.34 8.01 3.99
C GLU A 472 -28.66 8.36 5.31
N ALA A 473 -27.33 8.28 5.37
CA ALA A 473 -26.56 8.74 6.52
C ALA A 473 -26.75 10.25 6.73
N ASN A 474 -26.72 11.06 5.66
CA ASN A 474 -26.92 12.50 5.76
C ASN A 474 -28.36 12.86 6.19
N ALA A 475 -29.38 12.14 5.71
CA ALA A 475 -30.76 12.32 6.17
C ALA A 475 -30.94 11.95 7.65
N ARG A 476 -30.27 10.89 8.12
CA ARG A 476 -30.24 10.52 9.55
C ARG A 476 -29.57 11.59 10.42
N ARG A 477 -28.50 12.22 9.93
CA ARG A 477 -27.84 13.35 10.61
C ARG A 477 -28.82 14.49 10.89
N GLU A 478 -29.56 14.91 9.86
CA GLU A 478 -30.55 15.98 9.97
C GLU A 478 -31.69 15.61 10.93
N SER A 479 -32.21 14.38 10.82
CA SER A 479 -33.26 13.85 11.69
C SER A 479 -32.82 13.79 13.17
N TYR A 480 -31.56 13.42 13.42
CA TYR A 480 -30.99 13.33 14.76
C TYR A 480 -30.52 14.67 15.33
N LYS A 481 -30.62 15.78 14.57
CA LYS A 481 -30.15 17.12 14.96
C LYS A 481 -28.70 17.12 15.44
N VAL A 482 -27.85 16.39 14.73
CA VAL A 482 -26.41 16.28 15.03
C VAL A 482 -25.73 17.65 15.05
N ASP A 483 -26.19 18.59 14.21
CA ASP A 483 -25.62 19.93 14.07
C ASP A 483 -26.01 20.89 15.24
N ASP A 484 -26.97 20.53 16.11
CA ASP A 484 -27.36 21.36 17.27
C ASP A 484 -26.44 21.17 18.50
N CYS A 485 -25.43 20.31 18.38
CA CYS A 485 -24.52 19.97 19.46
C CYS A 485 -23.42 21.03 19.66
N LYS A 486 -23.33 21.62 20.87
CA LYS A 486 -22.34 22.66 21.19
C LYS A 486 -21.01 22.07 21.71
N PRO A 487 -19.85 22.51 21.19
CA PRO A 487 -18.53 21.97 21.57
C PRO A 487 -18.03 22.47 22.92
N SER A 488 -17.26 21.64 23.66
CA SER A 488 -16.70 22.01 24.99
C SER A 488 -15.23 22.43 25.00
N PHE A 489 -14.42 22.23 23.96
CA PHE A 489 -12.99 22.64 23.97
C PHE A 489 -12.46 23.05 22.59
N GLY A 490 -11.38 23.85 22.57
CA GLY A 490 -10.69 24.27 21.35
C GLY A 490 -9.50 23.37 21.00
N SER A 491 -9.29 23.14 19.71
CA SER A 491 -8.11 22.45 19.15
C SER A 491 -6.81 23.11 19.59
N VAL A 492 -5.85 22.30 20.04
CA VAL A 492 -4.46 22.74 20.33
C VAL A 492 -3.61 22.39 19.11
N ALA A 493 -3.04 23.41 18.46
CA ALA A 493 -2.10 23.22 17.37
C ALA A 493 -0.79 22.60 17.90
N VAL A 494 -0.28 21.57 17.20
CA VAL A 494 1.05 21.01 17.46
C VAL A 494 2.08 21.93 16.80
N ASP A 495 3.08 22.43 17.55
CA ASP A 495 4.19 23.19 16.96
C ASP A 495 5.20 22.18 16.36
N PRO A 496 5.40 22.17 15.02
CA PRO A 496 6.28 21.22 14.35
C PRO A 496 7.76 21.34 14.75
N ARG A 497 8.14 22.42 15.45
CA ARG A 497 9.52 22.73 15.82
C ARG A 497 9.86 22.36 17.26
N LEU A 498 8.94 21.76 18.01
CA LEU A 498 9.25 21.31 19.36
C LEU A 498 10.13 20.04 19.29
N PRO A 499 11.40 20.09 19.71
CA PRO A 499 12.17 18.87 19.93
C PRO A 499 11.51 18.06 21.06
N ALA A 500 11.74 16.74 21.08
CA ALA A 500 11.47 15.96 22.29
C ALA A 500 12.34 16.56 23.41
N VAL A 501 11.71 17.25 24.38
CA VAL A 501 12.42 17.72 25.56
C VAL A 501 12.38 16.57 26.56
N TYR A 502 13.17 15.54 26.25
CA TYR A 502 13.49 14.52 27.22
C TYR A 502 14.72 15.01 27.98
N GLN A 503 14.49 15.67 29.11
CA GLN A 503 15.47 15.58 30.19
C GLN A 503 15.32 14.17 30.71
N GLU A 504 16.41 13.38 30.68
CA GLU A 504 16.44 12.07 31.32
C GLU A 504 15.68 12.14 32.64
N ALA A 505 14.96 11.07 32.96
CA ALA A 505 14.48 10.83 34.30
C ALA A 505 15.65 10.62 35.30
N THR A 506 16.80 11.28 35.11
CA THR A 506 17.94 11.36 36.05
C THR A 506 17.57 12.06 37.35
N ASN A 507 16.38 12.66 37.45
CA ASN A 507 15.81 13.02 38.75
C ASN A 507 14.77 11.98 39.17
N LEU A 508 15.21 10.74 39.43
CA LEU A 508 14.41 9.81 40.23
C LEU A 508 14.11 10.48 41.56
N VAL A 509 12.84 10.73 41.85
CA VAL A 509 12.42 11.47 43.05
C VAL A 509 11.99 10.49 44.13
N GLY A 510 12.62 10.55 45.29
CA GLY A 510 12.20 9.80 46.48
C GLY A 510 12.59 8.31 46.47
N ILE A 511 13.53 7.89 45.61
CA ILE A 511 13.96 6.50 45.50
C ILE A 511 15.20 6.17 46.34
N ASP A 512 15.98 7.16 46.80
CA ASP A 512 17.24 6.92 47.50
C ASP A 512 17.06 6.08 48.77
N GLY A 513 16.03 6.36 49.57
CA GLY A 513 15.68 5.58 50.76
C GLY A 513 15.31 4.12 50.43
N PRO A 514 14.27 3.88 49.59
CA PRO A 514 13.94 2.53 49.12
C PRO A 514 15.13 1.76 48.53
N ARG A 515 15.96 2.43 47.71
CA ARG A 515 17.15 1.84 47.10
C ARG A 515 18.15 1.38 48.16
N GLU A 516 18.45 2.23 49.14
CA GLU A 516 19.38 1.89 50.22
C GLU A 516 18.86 0.74 51.09
N GLU A 517 17.56 0.70 51.37
CA GLU A 517 16.92 -0.36 52.14
C GLU A 517 17.01 -1.72 51.43
N VAL A 518 16.62 -1.78 50.16
CA VAL A 518 16.72 -3.00 49.35
C VAL A 518 18.19 -3.41 49.15
N ALA A 519 19.09 -2.45 48.90
CA ALA A 519 20.52 -2.71 48.80
C ALA A 519 21.08 -3.33 50.08
N ASN A 520 20.69 -2.82 51.25
CA ASN A 520 21.09 -3.39 52.55
C ASN A 520 20.58 -4.83 52.72
N TRP A 521 19.34 -5.13 52.28
CA TRP A 521 18.79 -6.48 52.34
C TRP A 521 19.56 -7.48 51.47
N LEU A 522 20.08 -7.02 50.33
CA LEU A 522 20.89 -7.81 49.40
C LEU A 522 22.35 -7.95 49.88
N MET A 523 22.88 -6.97 50.60
CA MET A 523 24.29 -6.91 51.04
C MET A 523 24.59 -7.67 52.34
N ASN A 524 23.63 -8.44 52.88
CA ASN A 524 23.83 -9.27 54.08
C ASN A 524 25.00 -10.27 53.91
N THR A 525 25.77 -10.51 54.97
CA THR A 525 26.96 -11.39 55.04
C THR A 525 26.64 -12.88 54.92
N GLN A 526 25.37 -13.26 54.96
CA GLN A 526 24.94 -14.65 54.76
C GLN A 526 25.23 -15.14 53.34
N ARG A 527 25.87 -16.31 53.26
CA ARG A 527 26.30 -16.95 52.02
C ARG A 527 25.21 -17.75 51.29
N LYS A 528 24.03 -17.94 51.88
CA LYS A 528 22.92 -18.65 51.24
C LYS A 528 22.26 -17.81 50.13
N LEU A 529 21.57 -18.49 49.21
CA LEU A 529 20.68 -17.85 48.25
C LEU A 529 19.59 -17.05 49.00
N LYS A 530 19.38 -15.80 48.59
CA LYS A 530 18.30 -14.96 49.14
C LYS A 530 17.44 -14.44 48.00
N VAL A 531 16.13 -14.58 48.15
CA VAL A 531 15.13 -13.99 47.27
C VAL A 531 14.56 -12.78 47.98
N VAL A 532 14.47 -11.64 47.30
CA VAL A 532 13.78 -10.43 47.78
C VAL A 532 12.67 -10.13 46.80
N SER A 533 11.44 -10.05 47.30
CA SER A 533 10.28 -9.70 46.48
C SER A 533 9.95 -8.22 46.65
N ILE A 534 9.74 -7.50 45.57
CA ILE A 534 9.23 -6.13 45.56
C ILE A 534 7.78 -6.19 45.08
N VAL A 535 6.87 -5.80 45.96
CA VAL A 535 5.42 -5.74 45.69
C VAL A 535 5.03 -4.30 45.43
N GLY A 536 4.49 -4.01 44.25
CA GLY A 536 4.11 -2.65 43.93
C GLY A 536 3.57 -2.47 42.53
N PHE A 537 2.94 -1.31 42.30
CA PHE A 537 2.62 -0.87 40.95
C PHE A 537 3.87 -0.27 40.30
N GLY A 538 4.51 -1.04 39.43
CA GLY A 538 5.56 -0.58 38.52
C GLY A 538 6.97 -0.60 39.10
N VAL A 539 7.73 -1.62 38.74
CA VAL A 539 9.19 -1.58 38.65
C VAL A 539 9.51 -2.33 37.35
N GLU A 540 10.27 -1.71 36.44
CA GLU A 540 10.71 -2.31 35.17
C GLU A 540 12.24 -2.41 35.21
N THR A 541 12.81 -3.59 34.94
CA THR A 541 14.25 -3.75 34.62
C THR A 541 14.49 -4.87 33.60
N TRP A 542 15.31 -4.55 32.61
CA TRP A 542 15.52 -5.31 31.36
C TRP A 542 16.65 -6.33 31.46
N ILE A 543 16.40 -7.59 31.03
CA ILE A 543 17.43 -8.49 30.46
C ILE A 543 16.79 -9.37 29.37
N ASN A 544 17.31 -9.28 28.14
CA ASN A 544 16.86 -10.05 26.99
C ASN A 544 17.72 -11.34 26.86
N ILE A 545 17.11 -12.53 26.93
CA ILE A 545 17.80 -13.81 26.67
C ILE A 545 17.29 -14.40 25.35
N PRO A 546 18.15 -14.69 24.35
CA PRO A 546 17.72 -15.32 23.11
C PRO A 546 17.37 -16.80 23.36
N SER A 547 16.13 -17.19 23.06
CA SER A 547 15.68 -18.58 23.11
C SER A 547 16.11 -19.34 21.84
N HIS A 548 16.95 -20.36 21.99
CA HIS A 548 17.08 -21.44 20.99
C HIS A 548 16.19 -22.62 21.41
N ASP A 549 15.58 -23.28 20.42
CA ASP A 549 14.70 -24.46 20.52
C ASP A 549 15.40 -25.62 21.27
N ARG A 550 15.34 -25.60 22.61
CA ARG A 550 15.68 -26.73 23.49
C ARG A 550 14.49 -26.97 24.43
N GLY A 551 14.26 -28.21 24.84
CA GLY A 551 13.19 -28.54 25.78
C GLY A 551 13.32 -27.71 27.05
N PHE A 552 12.19 -27.33 27.68
CA PHE A 552 12.19 -26.52 28.91
C PHE A 552 13.12 -27.10 30.00
N ASP A 553 13.14 -28.43 30.13
CA ASP A 553 14.01 -29.15 31.08
C ASP A 553 15.51 -29.02 30.73
N ASP A 554 15.86 -28.99 29.44
CA ASP A 554 17.24 -28.84 28.97
C ASP A 554 17.78 -27.43 29.27
N ILE A 555 16.94 -26.38 29.14
CA ILE A 555 17.32 -24.99 29.44
C ILE A 555 17.57 -24.83 30.94
N ILE A 556 16.68 -25.39 31.77
CA ILE A 556 16.83 -25.39 33.24
C ILE A 556 18.13 -26.08 33.64
N GLU A 557 18.45 -27.24 33.05
CA GLU A 557 19.68 -27.97 33.37
C GLU A 557 20.94 -27.21 32.94
N VAL A 558 20.92 -26.59 31.74
CA VAL A 558 22.03 -25.76 31.24
C VAL A 558 22.25 -24.53 32.13
N LEU A 559 21.18 -23.80 32.48
CA LEU A 559 21.27 -22.65 33.38
C LEU A 559 21.79 -23.06 34.76
N ARG A 560 21.23 -24.13 35.34
CA ARG A 560 21.66 -24.62 36.64
C ARG A 560 23.14 -25.01 36.64
N LYS A 561 23.60 -25.72 35.61
CA LYS A 561 25.01 -26.09 35.43
C LYS A 561 25.93 -24.87 35.29
N TYR A 562 25.47 -23.83 34.59
CA TYR A 562 26.22 -22.58 34.42
C TYR A 562 26.32 -21.76 35.71
N LEU A 563 25.25 -21.78 36.54
CA LEU A 563 25.14 -20.98 37.75
C LEU A 563 25.75 -21.65 39.00
N VAL A 564 25.97 -22.97 38.99
CA VAL A 564 26.30 -23.75 40.21
C VAL A 564 27.58 -23.28 40.92
N GLU A 565 28.61 -22.87 40.17
CA GLU A 565 29.89 -22.39 40.73
C GLU A 565 29.99 -20.85 40.77
N LYS A 566 28.93 -20.13 40.38
CA LYS A 566 28.94 -18.67 40.29
C LYS A 566 28.19 -18.03 41.46
N ARG A 567 28.59 -16.80 41.79
CA ARG A 567 27.75 -15.85 42.54
C ARG A 567 26.95 -15.06 41.53
N TYR A 568 25.62 -15.10 41.62
CA TYR A 568 24.73 -14.45 40.66
C TYR A 568 23.75 -13.49 41.34
N LEU A 569 23.38 -12.43 40.61
CA LEU A 569 22.25 -11.56 40.90
C LEU A 569 21.29 -11.67 39.71
N ILE A 570 20.06 -12.11 39.95
CA ILE A 570 19.04 -12.27 38.92
C ILE A 570 17.83 -11.43 39.31
N VAL A 571 17.26 -10.71 38.34
CA VAL A 571 15.99 -9.99 38.51
C VAL A 571 14.95 -10.71 37.68
N VAL A 572 13.87 -11.16 38.32
CA VAL A 572 12.70 -11.76 37.68
C VAL A 572 11.59 -10.71 37.78
N ASP A 573 11.37 -10.04 36.66
CA ASP A 573 10.48 -8.89 36.59
C ASP A 573 9.04 -9.34 36.26
N ASP A 574 8.07 -8.61 36.81
CA ASP A 574 6.61 -8.74 36.63
C ASP A 574 6.10 -10.20 36.61
N LEU A 575 6.20 -10.88 37.75
CA LEU A 575 5.75 -12.26 37.91
C LEU A 575 4.25 -12.34 38.26
N TRP A 576 3.47 -13.11 37.48
CA TRP A 576 1.99 -13.09 37.57
C TRP A 576 1.36 -14.25 38.35
N ASP A 577 2.07 -15.37 38.53
CA ASP A 577 1.51 -16.52 39.23
C ASP A 577 2.57 -17.41 39.91
N GLN A 578 2.13 -18.14 40.92
CA GLN A 578 3.00 -18.98 41.75
C GLN A 578 3.50 -20.23 41.03
N SER A 579 2.76 -20.76 40.04
CA SER A 579 3.19 -21.93 39.26
C SER A 579 4.39 -21.59 38.39
N THR A 580 4.36 -20.44 37.71
CA THR A 580 5.46 -19.94 36.89
C THR A 580 6.74 -19.77 37.72
N TRP A 581 6.62 -19.20 38.93
CA TRP A 581 7.77 -19.11 39.84
C TRP A 581 8.37 -20.46 40.21
N LYS A 582 7.55 -21.48 40.51
CA LYS A 582 8.07 -22.81 40.85
C LYS A 582 8.89 -23.41 39.71
N ILE A 583 8.50 -23.13 38.47
CA ILE A 583 9.25 -23.56 37.28
C ILE A 583 10.55 -22.76 37.18
N ILE A 584 10.49 -21.42 37.22
CA ILE A 584 11.67 -20.55 37.07
C ILE A 584 12.70 -20.80 38.19
N SER A 585 12.25 -20.85 39.44
CA SER A 585 13.11 -21.05 40.61
C SER A 585 13.83 -22.40 40.61
N SER A 586 13.30 -23.41 39.91
CA SER A 586 13.99 -24.68 39.73
C SER A 586 15.31 -24.54 38.95
N ALA A 587 15.49 -23.49 38.15
CA ALA A 587 16.76 -23.26 37.44
C ALA A 587 17.89 -22.76 38.35
N PHE A 588 17.57 -22.24 39.54
CA PHE A 588 18.55 -21.58 40.40
C PHE A 588 19.14 -22.56 41.43
N PRO A 589 20.47 -22.83 41.39
CA PRO A 589 21.10 -23.70 42.36
C PRO A 589 21.21 -22.98 43.71
N GLU A 590 20.71 -23.62 44.77
CA GLU A 590 20.97 -23.22 46.15
C GLU A 590 22.42 -23.55 46.50
N ASN A 591 23.30 -22.56 46.40
CA ASN A 591 24.71 -22.67 46.77
C ASN A 591 25.07 -21.66 47.86
N GLU A 592 26.20 -21.87 48.53
CA GLU A 592 26.72 -20.95 49.55
C GLU A 592 27.61 -19.84 48.94
N ASN A 593 27.29 -19.40 47.72
CA ASN A 593 28.08 -18.40 47.00
C ASN A 593 27.57 -16.96 47.21
N GLY A 594 26.55 -16.76 48.05
CA GLY A 594 25.98 -15.44 48.33
C GLY A 594 25.16 -14.88 47.17
N SER A 595 24.48 -15.75 46.42
CA SER A 595 23.64 -15.39 45.28
C SER A 595 22.33 -14.71 45.72
N ARG A 596 21.78 -13.86 44.85
CA ARG A 596 20.62 -13.02 45.14
C ARG A 596 19.63 -13.06 43.97
N ILE A 597 18.35 -13.10 44.30
CA ILE A 597 17.27 -12.98 43.32
C ILE A 597 16.35 -11.85 43.78
N ILE A 598 15.98 -10.96 42.85
CA ILE A 598 14.95 -9.96 43.05
C ILE A 598 13.75 -10.40 42.22
N VAL A 599 12.57 -10.45 42.84
CA VAL A 599 11.30 -10.74 42.14
C VAL A 599 10.43 -9.49 42.22
N THR A 600 9.92 -8.98 41.12
CA THR A 600 8.92 -7.90 41.15
C THR A 600 7.55 -8.48 40.80
N THR A 601 6.49 -8.03 41.47
CA THR A 601 5.13 -8.49 41.20
C THR A 601 4.09 -7.51 41.74
N ARG A 602 2.89 -7.53 41.13
CA ARG A 602 1.71 -6.80 41.61
C ARG A 602 0.92 -7.57 42.66
N LEU A 603 1.27 -8.84 42.89
CA LEU A 603 0.49 -9.80 43.66
C LEU A 603 1.25 -10.21 44.93
N GLU A 604 0.68 -9.88 46.09
CA GLU A 604 1.31 -10.12 47.39
C GLU A 604 1.48 -11.63 47.71
N ASP A 605 0.55 -12.46 47.23
CA ASP A 605 0.61 -13.91 47.36
C ASP A 605 1.74 -14.53 46.52
N VAL A 606 1.98 -13.99 45.32
CA VAL A 606 3.11 -14.39 44.46
C VAL A 606 4.44 -13.98 45.09
N ALA A 607 4.55 -12.76 45.62
CA ALA A 607 5.73 -12.29 46.34
C ALA A 607 6.04 -13.13 47.58
N SER A 608 5.00 -13.48 48.33
CA SER A 608 5.11 -14.36 49.50
C SER A 608 5.58 -15.76 49.11
N ALA A 609 5.02 -16.33 48.05
CA ALA A 609 5.47 -17.62 47.53
C ALA A 609 6.94 -17.57 47.05
N ALA A 610 7.37 -16.46 46.43
CA ALA A 610 8.74 -16.30 45.95
C ALA A 610 9.78 -16.24 47.08
N CYS A 611 9.42 -15.60 48.20
CA CYS A 611 10.28 -15.47 49.38
C CYS A 611 10.08 -16.59 50.42
N HIS A 612 9.48 -17.73 50.06
CA HIS A 612 9.18 -18.82 51.02
C HIS A 612 8.38 -18.38 52.25
N ASN A 613 7.47 -17.41 52.08
CA ASN A 613 6.68 -16.76 53.13
C ASN A 613 7.50 -16.00 54.18
N ASP A 614 8.74 -15.62 53.87
CA ASP A 614 9.52 -14.71 54.70
C ASP A 614 9.09 -13.26 54.45
N SER A 615 8.32 -12.69 55.39
CA SER A 615 7.84 -11.32 55.32
C SER A 615 8.96 -10.28 55.40
N GLU A 616 10.14 -10.61 55.94
CA GLU A 616 11.30 -9.70 56.00
C GLU A 616 12.00 -9.54 54.64
N CYS A 617 11.63 -10.36 53.65
CA CYS A 617 12.14 -10.31 52.30
C CYS A 617 11.18 -9.65 51.30
N ILE A 618 10.03 -9.12 51.76
CA ILE A 618 9.01 -8.49 50.92
C ILE A 618 9.05 -6.98 51.12
N TYR A 619 9.40 -6.25 50.06
CA TYR A 619 9.37 -4.78 50.02
C TYR A 619 8.09 -4.29 49.36
N THR A 620 7.18 -3.68 50.12
CA THR A 620 5.99 -3.04 49.53
C THR A 620 6.29 -1.60 49.12
N MET A 621 6.21 -1.31 47.83
CA MET A 621 6.39 0.03 47.28
C MET A 621 5.31 0.98 47.81
N LYS A 622 5.75 2.09 48.39
CA LYS A 622 4.86 3.15 48.91
C LYS A 622 4.64 4.24 47.86
N PRO A 623 3.45 4.86 47.82
CA PRO A 623 3.23 6.08 47.03
C PRO A 623 4.21 7.19 47.44
N LEU A 624 4.50 8.10 46.51
CA LEU A 624 5.32 9.27 46.79
C LEU A 624 4.66 10.15 47.85
N ASN A 625 5.47 10.65 48.79
CA ASN A 625 5.02 11.67 49.73
C ASN A 625 4.70 12.99 49.01
N GLU A 626 4.09 13.95 49.73
CA GLU A 626 3.61 15.20 49.13
C GLU A 626 4.74 16.05 48.53
N ASP A 627 5.89 16.12 49.19
CA ASP A 627 7.04 16.92 48.73
C ASP A 627 7.64 16.34 47.45
N ASN A 628 7.86 15.02 47.43
CA ASN A 628 8.34 14.28 46.27
C ASN A 628 7.34 14.35 45.10
N SER A 629 6.05 14.24 45.38
CA SER A 629 4.99 14.39 44.39
C SER A 629 4.98 15.80 43.78
N ARG A 630 5.11 16.83 44.61
CA ARG A 630 5.18 18.23 44.20
C ARG A 630 6.44 18.51 43.38
N MET A 631 7.57 17.96 43.78
CA MET A 631 8.84 18.09 43.06
C MET A 631 8.75 17.44 41.68
N LEU A 632 8.26 16.20 41.59
CA LEU A 632 8.07 15.49 40.33
C LEU A 632 7.11 16.27 39.40
N PHE A 633 6.00 16.75 39.93
CA PHE A 633 5.02 17.54 39.20
C PHE A 633 5.61 18.86 38.67
N CYS A 634 6.27 19.65 39.53
CA CYS A 634 6.82 20.94 39.13
C CYS A 634 7.96 20.79 38.11
N ASN A 635 8.85 19.82 38.33
CA ASN A 635 9.92 19.52 37.39
C ASN A 635 9.37 19.19 36.00
N ARG A 636 8.26 18.45 35.93
CA ARG A 636 7.65 18.07 34.66
C ARG A 636 6.89 19.22 33.99
N VAL A 637 6.09 20.00 34.73
CA VAL A 637 5.28 21.09 34.17
C VAL A 637 6.12 22.31 33.80
N PHE A 638 7.05 22.71 34.68
CA PHE A 638 7.77 23.98 34.59
C PHE A 638 9.25 23.85 34.21
N GLY A 639 9.81 22.64 34.26
CA GLY A 639 11.23 22.35 34.01
C GLY A 639 12.05 22.27 35.29
N SER A 640 13.27 21.71 35.20
CA SER A 640 14.18 21.52 36.33
C SER A 640 14.44 22.83 37.10
N LYS A 641 14.30 22.79 38.43
CA LYS A 641 14.48 23.91 39.38
C LYS A 641 13.45 25.06 39.31
N ALA A 642 12.34 24.91 38.57
CA ALA A 642 11.28 25.91 38.50
C ALA A 642 10.19 25.71 39.57
N VAL A 643 9.75 26.80 40.22
CA VAL A 643 8.70 26.79 41.26
C VAL A 643 7.33 27.04 40.63
N CYS A 644 6.30 26.32 41.10
CA CYS A 644 4.91 26.51 40.66
C CYS A 644 4.46 27.97 40.90
N PRO A 645 3.88 28.65 39.90
CA PRO A 645 3.35 30.01 40.07
C PRO A 645 2.32 30.09 41.20
N PRO A 646 2.35 31.13 42.07
CA PRO A 646 1.48 31.20 43.25
C PRO A 646 -0.02 31.06 42.95
N HIS A 647 -0.48 31.60 41.82
CA HIS A 647 -1.89 31.55 41.41
C HIS A 647 -2.37 30.16 40.94
N LEU A 648 -1.46 29.21 40.68
CA LEU A 648 -1.78 27.84 40.29
C LEU A 648 -1.59 26.84 41.44
N GLN A 649 -1.03 27.27 42.57
CA GLN A 649 -0.58 26.39 43.63
C GLN A 649 -1.73 25.61 44.28
N ASP A 650 -2.86 26.26 44.53
CA ASP A 650 -4.04 25.61 45.12
C ASP A 650 -4.61 24.52 44.20
N VAL A 651 -4.73 24.83 42.90
CA VAL A 651 -5.21 23.87 41.90
C VAL A 651 -4.22 22.72 41.72
N ALA A 652 -2.92 23.00 41.78
CA ALA A 652 -1.88 21.97 41.71
C ALA A 652 -1.96 21.00 42.91
N VAL A 653 -2.18 21.51 44.13
CA VAL A 653 -2.36 20.69 45.33
C VAL A 653 -3.61 19.81 45.21
N ASP A 654 -4.73 20.36 44.74
CA ASP A 654 -5.95 19.59 44.50
C ASP A 654 -5.74 18.46 43.48
N ILE A 655 -5.02 18.73 42.40
CA ILE A 655 -4.70 17.74 41.36
C ILE A 655 -3.79 16.66 41.92
N LEU A 656 -2.72 17.03 42.64
CA LEU A 656 -1.78 16.10 43.25
C LEU A 656 -2.46 15.17 44.27
N LYS A 657 -3.39 15.70 45.07
CA LYS A 657 -4.21 14.90 45.97
C LYS A 657 -4.95 13.80 45.20
N LYS A 658 -5.58 14.13 44.06
CA LYS A 658 -6.28 13.17 43.20
C LYS A 658 -5.37 12.13 42.55
N CYS A 659 -4.11 12.47 42.28
CA CYS A 659 -3.11 11.52 41.79
C CYS A 659 -2.60 10.54 42.87
N GLY A 660 -2.85 10.81 44.15
CA GLY A 660 -2.61 9.89 45.26
C GLY A 660 -1.15 9.42 45.42
N GLY A 661 -0.18 10.27 45.04
CA GLY A 661 1.25 9.94 45.13
C GLY A 661 1.76 8.94 44.09
N LEU A 662 0.95 8.55 43.10
CA LEU A 662 1.36 7.60 42.06
C LEU A 662 2.20 8.29 40.97
N PRO A 663 3.46 7.87 40.73
CA PRO A 663 4.35 8.54 39.77
C PRO A 663 3.78 8.64 38.35
N LEU A 664 3.21 7.55 37.82
CA LEU A 664 2.64 7.52 36.47
C LEU A 664 1.46 8.49 36.31
N ALA A 665 0.58 8.55 37.31
CA ALA A 665 -0.57 9.46 37.32
C ALA A 665 -0.12 10.93 37.40
N ILE A 666 0.86 11.22 38.26
CA ILE A 666 1.45 12.56 38.40
C ILE A 666 2.10 12.98 37.09
N ILE A 667 2.97 12.15 36.51
CA ILE A 667 3.69 12.46 35.27
C ILE A 667 2.69 12.66 34.12
N THR A 668 1.68 11.81 34.00
CA THR A 668 0.67 11.90 32.93
C THR A 668 -0.09 13.23 32.98
N ILE A 669 -0.61 13.62 34.15
CA ILE A 669 -1.35 14.89 34.29
C ILE A 669 -0.43 16.10 34.20
N SER A 670 0.77 16.01 34.77
CA SER A 670 1.78 17.08 34.66
C SER A 670 2.12 17.34 33.19
N SER A 671 2.31 16.28 32.40
CA SER A 671 2.64 16.39 30.98
C SER A 671 1.47 16.96 30.18
N LEU A 672 0.24 16.62 30.52
CA LEU A 672 -0.95 17.25 29.94
C LEU A 672 -1.00 18.76 30.24
N LEU A 673 -0.78 19.17 31.49
CA LEU A 673 -0.79 20.56 31.91
C LEU A 673 0.37 21.37 31.32
N ALA A 674 1.49 20.71 30.99
CA ALA A 674 2.67 21.32 30.38
C ALA A 674 2.37 21.93 29.00
N THR A 675 1.29 21.52 28.33
CA THR A 675 0.84 22.08 27.04
C THR A 675 0.29 23.50 27.16
N GLN A 676 -0.29 23.86 28.32
CA GLN A 676 -0.82 25.21 28.60
C GLN A 676 -0.42 25.68 30.02
N ARG A 677 0.89 25.80 30.25
CA ARG A 677 1.52 26.06 31.58
C ARG A 677 0.99 27.26 32.35
N ARG A 678 0.37 28.24 31.69
CA ARG A 678 -0.08 29.52 32.29
C ARG A 678 -1.61 29.70 32.29
N SER A 679 -2.38 28.75 31.75
CA SER A 679 -3.83 28.90 31.55
C SER A 679 -4.62 28.42 32.76
N MET A 680 -5.00 29.33 33.67
CA MET A 680 -5.81 28.97 34.85
C MET A 680 -7.12 28.26 34.47
N LYS A 681 -7.80 28.71 33.40
CA LYS A 681 -9.04 28.07 32.91
C LYS A 681 -8.82 26.60 32.52
N HIS A 682 -7.69 26.30 31.90
CA HIS A 682 -7.34 24.94 31.50
C HIS A 682 -7.08 24.03 32.71
N TRP A 683 -6.32 24.53 33.69
CA TRP A 683 -6.05 23.83 34.94
C TRP A 683 -7.32 23.52 35.73
N GLU A 684 -8.23 24.49 35.86
CA GLU A 684 -9.52 24.25 36.52
C GLU A 684 -10.39 23.25 35.79
N SER A 685 -10.34 23.24 34.45
CA SER A 685 -11.06 22.27 33.63
C SER A 685 -10.58 20.85 33.89
N ILE A 686 -9.27 20.62 33.85
CA ILE A 686 -8.67 19.32 34.14
C ILE A 686 -8.99 18.89 35.58
N ARG A 687 -8.88 19.81 36.54
CA ARG A 687 -9.28 19.54 37.94
C ARG A 687 -10.73 19.06 38.03
N LYS A 688 -11.67 19.67 37.31
CA LYS A 688 -13.09 19.28 37.30
C LYS A 688 -13.30 17.89 36.66
N SER A 689 -12.60 17.60 35.56
CA SER A 689 -12.72 16.31 34.85
C SER A 689 -12.21 15.11 35.64
N LEU A 690 -11.30 15.33 36.61
CA LEU A 690 -10.74 14.27 37.46
C LEU A 690 -11.72 13.73 38.53
N GLY A 691 -12.95 14.25 38.64
CA GLY A 691 -13.97 13.75 39.58
C GLY A 691 -13.69 14.06 41.06
N ALA A 692 -14.53 13.55 41.98
CA ALA A 692 -14.33 13.63 43.43
C ALA A 692 -13.70 12.34 43.97
N GLN A 693 -12.80 12.45 44.96
CA GLN A 693 -11.99 11.34 45.45
C GLN A 693 -12.77 10.46 46.46
N SER A 694 -12.59 9.13 46.40
CA SER A 694 -13.21 8.19 47.35
C SER A 694 -12.23 7.58 48.37
N SER A 695 -10.90 7.63 48.15
CA SER A 695 -9.88 6.99 49.02
C SER A 695 -8.50 7.66 48.95
N THR A 696 -7.62 7.33 49.92
CA THR A 696 -6.23 7.81 50.06
C THR A 696 -5.22 7.18 49.10
N VAL A 697 -5.53 6.01 48.54
CA VAL A 697 -4.77 5.36 47.45
C VAL A 697 -5.72 5.19 46.26
N PRO A 698 -5.35 5.61 45.03
CA PRO A 698 -6.18 5.45 43.85
C PRO A 698 -6.31 3.98 43.44
N SER A 699 -7.52 3.52 43.17
CA SER A 699 -7.80 2.21 42.56
C SER A 699 -7.38 2.16 41.09
N LEU A 700 -7.19 0.96 40.52
CA LEU A 700 -6.94 0.73 39.09
C LEU A 700 -7.92 1.47 38.17
N LYS A 701 -9.19 1.55 38.60
CA LYS A 701 -10.26 2.26 37.87
C LYS A 701 -10.06 3.78 37.87
N GLU A 702 -9.55 4.35 38.95
CA GLU A 702 -9.22 5.77 39.05
C GLU A 702 -7.97 6.11 38.23
N ILE A 703 -6.95 5.23 38.21
CA ILE A 703 -5.77 5.41 37.34
C ILE A 703 -6.18 5.38 35.86
N ASN A 704 -7.00 4.41 35.45
CA ASN A 704 -7.51 4.36 34.08
C ASN A 704 -8.33 5.62 33.71
N THR A 705 -9.01 6.23 34.68
CA THR A 705 -9.70 7.50 34.47
C THR A 705 -8.71 8.64 34.18
N ILE A 706 -7.59 8.68 34.90
CA ILE A 706 -6.50 9.64 34.69
C ILE A 706 -5.82 9.46 33.33
N LEU A 707 -5.46 8.22 32.97
CA LEU A 707 -4.82 7.93 31.68
C LEU A 707 -5.77 8.26 30.51
N ASN A 708 -7.04 7.88 30.62
CA ASN A 708 -8.07 8.19 29.63
C ASN A 708 -8.30 9.70 29.48
N LEU A 709 -8.11 10.49 30.54
CA LEU A 709 -8.17 11.95 30.44
C LEU A 709 -7.06 12.49 29.53
N SER A 710 -5.83 12.00 29.68
CA SER A 710 -4.71 12.38 28.80
C SER A 710 -5.01 12.05 27.33
N TYR A 711 -5.55 10.86 27.08
CA TYR A 711 -6.00 10.45 25.75
C TYR A 711 -7.10 11.36 25.17
N LYS A 712 -8.10 11.74 25.96
CA LYS A 712 -9.16 12.66 25.55
C LYS A 712 -8.62 14.04 25.15
N HIS A 713 -7.54 14.50 25.76
CA HIS A 713 -6.91 15.78 25.44
C HIS A 713 -5.83 15.69 24.35
N LEU A 714 -5.66 14.53 23.71
CA LEU A 714 -4.75 14.36 22.60
C LEU A 714 -5.36 14.94 21.30
N PRO A 715 -4.58 15.70 20.50
CA PRO A 715 -4.99 16.13 19.17
C PRO A 715 -5.42 14.95 18.29
N LEU A 716 -6.36 15.20 17.38
CA LEU A 716 -6.94 14.19 16.50
C LEU A 716 -5.93 13.32 15.78
N HIS A 717 -5.07 13.96 14.99
CA HIS A 717 -4.06 13.30 14.18
C HIS A 717 -3.10 12.43 15.02
N LEU A 718 -2.92 12.75 16.30
CA LEU A 718 -2.12 11.94 17.23
C LEU A 718 -2.87 10.76 17.84
N ARG A 719 -4.20 10.78 17.91
CA ARG A 719 -4.98 9.66 18.47
C ARG A 719 -4.85 8.40 17.61
N ALA A 720 -4.89 8.53 16.29
CA ALA A 720 -4.68 7.40 15.39
C ALA A 720 -3.27 6.82 15.55
N CYS A 721 -2.26 7.69 15.58
CA CYS A 721 -0.86 7.33 15.82
C CYS A 721 -0.65 6.62 17.17
N PHE A 722 -1.25 7.14 18.24
CA PHE A 722 -1.19 6.57 19.57
C PHE A 722 -1.89 5.21 19.66
N LEU A 723 -3.10 5.07 19.09
CA LEU A 723 -3.79 3.78 19.07
C LEU A 723 -3.04 2.75 18.21
N TYR A 724 -2.31 3.19 17.17
CA TYR A 724 -1.55 2.30 16.28
C TYR A 724 -0.46 1.51 17.02
N LEU A 725 0.06 2.05 18.12
CA LEU A 725 1.03 1.38 18.98
C LEU A 725 0.51 0.04 19.54
N GLY A 726 -0.80 -0.14 19.65
CA GLY A 726 -1.41 -1.42 20.05
C GLY A 726 -1.24 -2.56 19.05
N MET A 727 -0.61 -2.32 17.89
CA MET A 727 -0.18 -3.38 16.96
C MET A 727 1.02 -4.17 17.50
N TYR A 728 1.81 -3.58 18.39
CA TYR A 728 3.01 -4.18 18.96
C TYR A 728 2.71 -4.95 20.25
N PRO A 729 3.41 -6.05 20.53
CA PRO A 729 3.28 -6.77 21.79
C PRO A 729 3.85 -5.95 22.95
N GLU A 730 3.56 -6.40 24.17
CA GLU A 730 4.10 -5.83 25.41
C GLU A 730 5.65 -5.81 25.36
N ASP A 731 6.25 -4.79 25.95
CA ASP A 731 7.70 -4.56 26.03
C ASP A 731 8.49 -4.48 24.71
N TYR A 732 7.80 -4.40 23.57
CA TYR A 732 8.47 -4.28 22.28
C TYR A 732 9.15 -2.92 22.13
N ILE A 733 10.44 -2.93 21.76
CA ILE A 733 11.19 -1.71 21.43
C ILE A 733 10.84 -1.29 20.00
N ILE A 734 10.16 -0.16 19.87
CA ILE A 734 9.66 0.36 18.60
C ILE A 734 10.60 1.45 18.08
N GLY A 735 11.21 1.25 16.91
CA GLY A 735 12.03 2.25 16.23
C GLY A 735 11.18 3.43 15.75
N ARG A 736 11.60 4.67 16.07
CA ARG A 736 10.88 5.91 15.72
C ARG A 736 10.64 6.03 14.22
N ASP A 737 11.70 5.93 13.42
CA ASP A 737 11.61 6.22 11.99
C ASP A 737 10.77 5.16 11.25
N ASP A 738 10.79 3.90 11.72
CA ASP A 738 9.94 2.84 11.16
C ASP A 738 8.47 3.01 11.55
N LEU A 739 8.19 3.42 12.79
CA LEU A 739 6.83 3.75 13.23
C LEU A 739 6.26 4.94 12.44
N VAL A 740 7.08 5.98 12.23
CA VAL A 740 6.69 7.17 11.44
C VAL A 740 6.39 6.78 9.99
N LYS A 741 7.23 5.96 9.34
CA LYS A 741 6.97 5.47 7.98
C LYS A 741 5.65 4.67 7.91
N GLN A 742 5.34 3.87 8.93
CA GLN A 742 4.07 3.14 9.01
C GLN A 742 2.87 4.08 9.16
N TRP A 743 2.97 5.11 10.00
CA TRP A 743 1.92 6.13 10.11
C TRP A 743 1.70 6.88 8.79
N ILE A 744 2.76 7.20 8.05
CA ILE A 744 2.68 7.81 6.71
C ILE A 744 2.01 6.83 5.73
N ALA A 745 2.41 5.56 5.73
CA ALA A 745 1.85 4.53 4.86
C ALA A 745 0.35 4.28 5.11
N GLU A 746 -0.08 4.34 6.38
CA GLU A 746 -1.50 4.31 6.78
C GLU A 746 -2.27 5.56 6.35
N GLY A 747 -1.58 6.70 6.26
CA GLY A 747 -2.16 8.01 5.96
C GLY A 747 -2.51 8.82 7.21
N PHE A 748 -1.91 8.51 8.36
CA PHE A 748 -2.13 9.24 9.63
C PHE A 748 -1.42 10.60 9.69
N VAL A 749 -0.47 10.81 8.78
CA VAL A 749 0.32 12.03 8.70
C VAL A 749 -0.10 12.78 7.45
N SER A 750 -0.59 14.01 7.63
CA SER A 750 -0.99 14.90 6.53
C SER A 750 -0.26 16.24 6.66
N SER A 751 0.24 16.77 5.54
CA SER A 751 0.81 18.12 5.47
C SER A 751 -0.07 19.02 4.61
N LEU A 752 -0.59 20.10 5.22
CA LEU A 752 -1.39 21.09 4.50
C LEU A 752 -0.51 22.00 3.62
N HIS A 753 0.69 22.39 4.05
CA HIS A 753 1.49 23.47 3.43
C HIS A 753 3.02 23.22 3.39
N GLY A 754 3.49 22.18 2.69
CA GLY A 754 4.90 22.10 2.25
C GLY A 754 6.00 21.53 3.17
N PRO A 755 5.82 21.19 4.46
CA PRO A 755 6.86 20.45 5.20
C PRO A 755 6.89 18.97 4.80
N ASP A 756 8.06 18.36 4.98
CA ASP A 756 8.29 16.93 4.73
C ASP A 756 7.43 16.07 5.69
N LEU A 757 6.75 15.04 5.15
CA LEU A 757 5.84 14.21 5.95
C LEU A 757 6.57 13.48 7.08
N GLU A 758 7.83 13.13 6.87
CA GLU A 758 8.67 12.52 7.90
C GLU A 758 8.86 13.44 9.10
N ASP A 759 9.16 14.72 8.88
CA ASP A 759 9.39 15.67 9.96
C ASP A 759 8.10 15.94 10.73
N VAL A 760 6.96 15.99 10.05
CA VAL A 760 5.64 16.04 10.70
C VAL A 760 5.42 14.79 11.55
N GLY A 761 5.69 13.60 11.02
CA GLY A 761 5.58 12.35 11.76
C GLY A 761 6.53 12.26 12.96
N ARG A 762 7.78 12.74 12.84
CA ARG A 762 8.74 12.84 13.95
C ARG A 762 8.24 13.82 15.02
N SER A 763 7.61 14.93 14.62
CA SER A 763 6.99 15.86 15.57
C SER A 763 5.83 15.19 16.35
N TYR A 764 5.06 14.34 15.68
CA TYR A 764 3.97 13.58 16.30
C TYR A 764 4.51 12.59 17.34
N PHE A 765 5.57 11.86 16.99
CA PHE A 765 6.28 10.98 17.92
C PHE A 765 6.81 11.75 19.14
N ASN A 766 7.50 12.88 18.90
CA ASN A 766 8.06 13.71 19.96
C ASN A 766 6.97 14.26 20.89
N GLU A 767 5.79 14.61 20.38
CA GLU A 767 4.67 15.07 21.20
C GLU A 767 4.14 13.94 22.10
N LEU A 768 4.10 12.69 21.64
CA LEU A 768 3.72 11.54 22.48
C LEU A 768 4.74 11.27 23.59
N VAL A 769 6.04 11.39 23.30
CA VAL A 769 7.13 11.35 24.31
C VAL A 769 6.99 12.51 25.30
N ASN A 770 6.77 13.73 24.80
CA ASN A 770 6.60 14.93 25.61
C ASN A 770 5.33 14.90 26.48
N ARG A 771 4.34 14.09 26.12
CA ARG A 771 3.15 13.82 26.94
C ARG A 771 3.32 12.63 27.90
N SER A 772 4.47 11.97 27.87
CA SER A 772 4.75 10.74 28.62
C SER A 772 3.73 9.64 28.35
N MET A 773 3.19 9.60 27.14
CA MET A 773 2.29 8.53 26.69
C MET A 773 3.05 7.35 26.09
N ILE A 774 4.31 7.57 25.70
CA ILE A 774 5.29 6.55 25.33
C ILE A 774 6.61 6.85 26.05
N GLN A 775 7.36 5.80 26.38
CA GLN A 775 8.65 5.90 27.06
C GLN A 775 9.79 5.85 26.04
N PRO A 776 10.78 6.75 26.09
CA PRO A 776 11.98 6.61 25.26
C PRO A 776 12.80 5.40 25.72
N SER A 777 13.31 4.61 24.78
CA SER A 777 14.19 3.47 25.06
C SER A 777 15.63 3.84 24.71
N ASP A 778 15.93 4.07 23.43
CA ASP A 778 17.26 4.46 22.97
C ASP A 778 17.31 5.96 22.65
N THR A 779 18.39 6.61 23.10
CA THR A 779 18.70 8.00 22.75
C THR A 779 20.12 8.11 22.20
N GLU A 780 20.30 8.90 21.15
CA GLU A 780 21.61 9.17 20.54
C GLU A 780 21.68 10.66 20.22
N CYS A 781 22.76 11.34 20.64
CA CYS A 781 22.98 12.78 20.41
C CYS A 781 21.78 13.67 20.84
N GLY A 782 21.13 13.34 21.97
CA GLY A 782 19.97 14.07 22.48
C GLY A 782 18.66 13.86 21.73
N GLN A 783 18.61 12.95 20.73
CA GLN A 783 17.39 12.54 20.05
C GLN A 783 16.91 11.18 20.55
N VAL A 784 15.59 11.02 20.66
CA VAL A 784 14.96 9.71 20.92
C VAL A 784 14.87 8.94 19.60
N LEU A 785 15.48 7.76 19.56
CA LEU A 785 15.52 6.88 18.39
C LEU A 785 14.49 5.74 18.45
N SER A 786 14.12 5.32 19.66
CA SER A 786 13.14 4.25 19.87
C SER A 786 12.29 4.52 21.13
N CYS A 787 11.14 3.88 21.21
CA CYS A 787 10.26 3.94 22.37
C CYS A 787 9.69 2.58 22.76
N THR A 788 9.22 2.50 24.00
CA THR A 788 8.39 1.42 24.53
C THR A 788 7.05 2.00 25.01
N VAL A 789 6.06 1.14 25.19
CA VAL A 789 4.74 1.54 25.70
C VAL A 789 4.51 0.83 27.03
N HIS A 790 4.43 1.61 28.10
CA HIS A 790 4.10 1.09 29.43
C HIS A 790 2.78 0.28 29.39
N ASP A 791 2.74 -0.88 30.04
CA ASP A 791 1.59 -1.80 30.10
C ASP A 791 0.24 -1.13 30.39
N MET A 792 0.18 -0.19 31.34
CA MET A 792 -1.08 0.47 31.68
C MET A 792 -1.60 1.32 30.51
N MET A 793 -0.67 1.89 29.74
CA MET A 793 -0.99 2.65 28.55
C MET A 793 -1.38 1.73 27.39
N LEU A 794 -0.68 0.60 27.23
CA LEU A 794 -1.03 -0.41 26.24
C LEU A 794 -2.42 -1.01 26.51
N ASN A 795 -2.76 -1.30 27.76
CA ASN A 795 -4.10 -1.72 28.16
C ASN A 795 -5.17 -0.68 27.82
N LEU A 796 -4.89 0.60 28.06
CA LEU A 796 -5.78 1.69 27.63
C LEU A 796 -5.93 1.71 26.11
N ILE A 797 -4.83 1.59 25.35
CA ILE A 797 -4.85 1.54 23.88
C ILE A 797 -5.72 0.38 23.39
N LEU A 798 -5.47 -0.84 23.86
CA LEU A 798 -6.21 -2.04 23.45
C LEU A 798 -7.70 -1.94 23.80
N SER A 799 -8.03 -1.43 25.00
CA SER A 799 -9.41 -1.14 25.39
C SER A 799 -10.10 -0.19 24.40
N LYS A 800 -9.42 0.91 24.02
CA LYS A 800 -9.95 1.89 23.05
C LYS A 800 -10.05 1.30 21.64
N CYS A 801 -9.11 0.45 21.25
CA CYS A 801 -9.12 -0.24 19.96
C CYS A 801 -10.31 -1.19 19.81
N VAL A 802 -10.68 -1.91 20.87
CA VAL A 802 -11.88 -2.76 20.93
C VAL A 802 -13.15 -1.91 20.84
N GLU A 803 -13.24 -0.81 21.62
CA GLU A 803 -14.38 0.11 21.60
C GLU A 803 -14.64 0.70 20.20
N ASP A 804 -13.58 1.09 19.50
CA ASP A 804 -13.66 1.83 18.24
C ASP A 804 -13.47 0.94 16.98
N ASN A 805 -13.31 -0.38 17.14
CA ASN A 805 -12.94 -1.31 16.06
C ASN A 805 -11.77 -0.75 15.23
N PHE A 806 -10.65 -0.47 15.91
CA PHE A 806 -9.46 0.13 15.30
C PHE A 806 -8.39 -0.90 14.93
N ILE A 807 -8.04 -1.75 15.91
CA ILE A 807 -7.09 -2.85 15.78
C ILE A 807 -7.73 -4.12 16.33
N SER A 808 -7.43 -5.23 15.66
CA SER A 808 -7.69 -6.58 16.16
C SER A 808 -6.35 -7.26 16.45
N VAL A 809 -6.18 -7.74 17.67
CA VAL A 809 -4.99 -8.50 18.09
C VAL A 809 -5.42 -9.93 18.40
N ALA A 810 -4.67 -10.91 17.91
CA ALA A 810 -4.87 -12.31 18.27
C ALA A 810 -3.56 -12.93 18.77
N TYR A 811 -3.58 -13.40 20.02
CA TYR A 811 -2.43 -14.06 20.63
C TYR A 811 -2.50 -15.58 20.46
N ASN A 812 -3.70 -16.15 20.42
CA ASN A 812 -3.92 -17.60 20.31
C ASN A 812 -5.08 -17.95 19.35
N SER A 813 -5.28 -19.25 19.14
CA SER A 813 -6.24 -19.76 18.15
C SER A 813 -7.70 -19.48 18.52
N GLU A 814 -8.01 -19.31 19.81
CA GLU A 814 -9.32 -18.90 20.29
C GLU A 814 -9.60 -17.42 19.99
N ASP A 815 -8.60 -16.55 20.15
CA ASP A 815 -8.70 -15.15 19.73
C ASP A 815 -8.97 -15.06 18.23
N MET A 816 -8.26 -15.86 17.44
CA MET A 816 -8.48 -15.94 16.00
C MET A 816 -9.89 -16.45 15.67
N ALA A 817 -10.37 -17.52 16.33
CA ALA A 817 -11.72 -18.02 16.13
C ALA A 817 -12.79 -16.97 16.50
N ARG A 818 -12.57 -16.19 17.57
CA ARG A 818 -13.45 -15.08 17.96
C ARG A 818 -13.47 -13.95 16.92
N LEU A 819 -12.31 -13.63 16.34
CA LEU A 819 -12.24 -12.67 15.23
C LEU A 819 -12.99 -13.17 13.99
N LEU A 820 -12.90 -14.46 13.68
CA LEU A 820 -13.48 -15.07 12.47
C LEU A 820 -14.98 -15.37 12.58
N HIS A 821 -15.48 -15.72 13.76
CA HIS A 821 -16.88 -16.12 13.96
C HIS A 821 -17.73 -15.06 14.70
N GLY A 822 -17.11 -14.08 15.37
CA GLY A 822 -17.79 -13.16 16.29
C GLY A 822 -17.76 -11.67 15.93
N CYS A 823 -16.98 -11.25 14.92
CA CYS A 823 -16.88 -9.84 14.59
C CYS A 823 -18.10 -9.35 13.80
N LYS A 824 -18.95 -8.54 14.46
CA LYS A 824 -20.03 -7.77 13.81
C LYS A 824 -19.49 -6.79 12.74
N TYR A 825 -18.20 -6.46 12.79
CA TYR A 825 -17.57 -5.42 11.98
C TYR A 825 -16.29 -5.90 11.28
N LYS A 826 -15.90 -5.23 10.20
CA LYS A 826 -14.73 -5.59 9.38
C LYS A 826 -13.42 -5.24 10.09
N VAL A 827 -12.45 -6.14 10.04
CA VAL A 827 -11.10 -5.92 10.57
C VAL A 827 -10.30 -5.04 9.59
N ARG A 828 -9.66 -3.99 10.10
CA ARG A 828 -8.85 -3.05 9.30
C ARG A 828 -7.36 -3.11 9.59
N ARG A 829 -6.98 -3.49 10.81
CA ARG A 829 -5.60 -3.63 11.24
C ARG A 829 -5.51 -4.87 12.10
N LEU A 830 -4.59 -5.76 11.75
CA LEU A 830 -4.50 -7.08 12.35
C LEU A 830 -3.07 -7.32 12.83
N SER A 831 -2.92 -7.59 14.11
CA SER A 831 -1.68 -8.09 14.70
C SER A 831 -1.88 -9.54 15.14
N LEU A 832 -1.00 -10.43 14.69
CA LEU A 832 -1.04 -11.86 15.01
C LEU A 832 0.25 -12.30 15.70
N SER A 833 0.10 -13.03 16.80
CA SER A 833 1.17 -13.85 17.37
C SER A 833 1.11 -15.30 16.83
N SER A 834 2.26 -15.96 16.72
CA SER A 834 2.43 -17.30 16.17
C SER A 834 1.50 -18.37 16.77
N MET A 835 1.23 -18.30 18.09
CA MET A 835 0.37 -19.27 18.79
C MET A 835 -1.09 -19.27 18.29
N ALA A 836 -1.48 -18.26 17.50
CA ALA A 836 -2.82 -18.14 16.93
C ALA A 836 -3.09 -18.99 15.68
N VAL A 837 -2.03 -19.50 15.03
CA VAL A 837 -2.13 -20.13 13.71
C VAL A 837 -2.23 -21.67 13.77
N GLY A 838 -1.87 -22.27 14.91
CA GLY A 838 -1.88 -23.71 15.12
C GLY A 838 -3.30 -24.29 15.29
N GLY A 839 -4.07 -24.39 14.20
CA GLY A 839 -5.33 -25.17 14.20
C GLY A 839 -6.47 -24.67 13.30
N ALA A 840 -6.34 -23.51 12.64
CA ALA A 840 -7.44 -22.96 11.85
C ALA A 840 -7.49 -23.54 10.42
N ILE A 841 -8.62 -24.17 10.07
CA ILE A 841 -8.97 -24.48 8.67
C ILE A 841 -9.46 -23.18 8.05
N TYR A 842 -8.69 -22.64 7.10
CA TYR A 842 -9.04 -21.40 6.43
C TYR A 842 -10.08 -21.64 5.32
N ASP A 843 -11.31 -21.14 5.50
CA ASP A 843 -12.37 -21.17 4.48
C ASP A 843 -12.50 -19.81 3.76
N THR A 844 -13.20 -19.79 2.62
CA THR A 844 -13.55 -18.63 1.80
C THR A 844 -14.20 -17.46 2.56
N ALA A 845 -14.97 -17.72 3.62
CA ALA A 845 -15.53 -16.67 4.48
C ALA A 845 -14.45 -15.90 5.26
N VAL A 846 -13.35 -16.56 5.61
CA VAL A 846 -12.18 -15.95 6.28
C VAL A 846 -11.45 -15.01 5.32
N ALA A 847 -11.26 -15.44 4.06
CA ALA A 847 -10.63 -14.62 3.02
C ALA A 847 -11.42 -13.33 2.75
N ALA A 848 -12.76 -13.39 2.75
CA ALA A 848 -13.60 -12.20 2.57
C ALA A 848 -13.42 -11.17 3.71
N SER A 849 -13.29 -11.63 4.96
CA SER A 849 -13.11 -10.77 6.13
C SER A 849 -11.73 -10.11 6.17
N LEU A 850 -10.68 -10.82 5.74
CA LEU A 850 -9.30 -10.30 5.69
C LEU A 850 -9.02 -9.38 4.50
N SER A 851 -9.87 -9.39 3.46
CA SER A 851 -9.75 -8.49 2.30
C SER A 851 -9.72 -7.01 2.64
N GLN A 852 -10.30 -6.64 3.78
CA GLN A 852 -10.49 -5.26 4.22
C GLN A 852 -9.34 -4.71 5.08
N VAL A 853 -8.36 -5.56 5.40
CA VAL A 853 -7.20 -5.23 6.22
C VAL A 853 -6.22 -4.34 5.44
N ARG A 854 -5.76 -3.27 6.10
CA ARG A 854 -4.80 -2.27 5.61
C ARG A 854 -3.44 -2.38 6.27
N SER A 855 -3.37 -2.82 7.53
CA SER A 855 -2.11 -3.14 8.22
C SER A 855 -2.13 -4.57 8.73
N PHE A 856 -1.05 -5.29 8.47
CA PHE A 856 -0.86 -6.64 8.97
C PHE A 856 0.53 -6.76 9.60
N MET A 857 0.57 -7.15 10.88
CA MET A 857 1.79 -7.49 11.59
C MET A 857 1.75 -8.94 12.04
N LEU A 858 2.84 -9.65 11.78
CA LEU A 858 3.02 -11.03 12.21
C LEU A 858 4.25 -11.14 13.10
N PHE A 859 4.05 -11.60 14.34
CA PHE A 859 5.10 -11.80 15.32
C PHE A 859 5.37 -13.30 15.54
N GLU A 860 6.65 -13.63 15.73
CA GLU A 860 7.18 -14.97 16.08
C GLU A 860 7.06 -16.06 14.99
N LYS A 861 7.56 -17.28 15.27
CA LYS A 861 7.72 -18.42 14.32
C LYS A 861 6.36 -18.97 13.87
N PRO A 862 5.76 -18.54 12.74
CA PRO A 862 4.46 -19.06 12.32
C PRO A 862 4.68 -20.44 11.70
N ALA A 863 3.82 -21.41 12.01
CA ALA A 863 3.82 -22.67 11.25
C ALA A 863 3.40 -22.43 9.78
N VAL A 864 2.52 -21.45 9.52
CA VAL A 864 2.01 -21.07 8.20
C VAL A 864 1.66 -19.57 8.19
N ILE A 865 2.11 -18.80 7.20
CA ILE A 865 1.66 -17.41 6.98
C ILE A 865 0.32 -17.47 6.24
N PRO A 866 -0.73 -16.74 6.67
CA PRO A 866 -1.96 -16.64 5.89
C PRO A 866 -1.66 -16.16 4.46
N PRO A 867 -2.23 -16.78 3.41
CA PRO A 867 -1.98 -16.39 2.04
C PRO A 867 -2.16 -14.89 1.83
N LEU A 868 -1.07 -14.21 1.47
CA LEU A 868 -1.02 -12.74 1.43
C LEU A 868 -2.00 -12.15 0.41
N PHE A 869 -2.36 -12.90 -0.64
CA PHE A 869 -3.37 -12.46 -1.62
C PHE A 869 -4.77 -12.27 -1.04
N TRP A 870 -5.05 -12.75 0.19
CA TRP A 870 -6.30 -12.43 0.88
C TRP A 870 -6.39 -10.96 1.29
N PHE A 871 -5.27 -10.26 1.46
CA PHE A 871 -5.22 -8.90 1.99
C PHE A 871 -5.27 -7.84 0.87
N LYS A 872 -6.35 -7.85 0.08
CA LYS A 872 -6.49 -7.06 -1.15
C LYS A 872 -6.09 -5.57 -1.02
N TYR A 873 -6.42 -4.91 0.09
CA TYR A 873 -6.17 -3.47 0.32
C TYR A 873 -5.02 -3.18 1.30
N LEU A 874 -4.09 -4.13 1.47
CA LEU A 874 -2.96 -3.98 2.40
C LEU A 874 -2.04 -2.84 1.99
N ARG A 875 -1.65 -2.00 2.97
CA ARG A 875 -0.72 -0.87 2.85
C ARG A 875 0.55 -1.09 3.64
N VAL A 876 0.44 -1.68 4.82
CA VAL A 876 1.56 -1.97 5.71
C VAL A 876 1.61 -3.47 5.95
N LEU A 877 2.75 -4.07 5.64
CA LEU A 877 3.06 -5.47 5.92
C LEU A 877 4.35 -5.52 6.75
N VAL A 878 4.24 -6.03 7.97
CA VAL A 878 5.40 -6.28 8.83
C VAL A 878 5.44 -7.75 9.23
N ILE A 879 6.56 -8.40 8.98
CA ILE A 879 6.75 -9.81 9.29
C ILE A 879 8.01 -9.97 10.14
N PHE A 880 7.84 -10.48 11.36
CA PHE A 880 8.92 -10.95 12.22
C PHE A 880 8.94 -12.47 12.20
N ALA A 881 9.90 -13.06 11.49
CA ALA A 881 10.01 -14.51 11.38
C ALA A 881 11.18 -15.05 12.23
N ARG A 882 10.95 -16.20 12.87
CA ARG A 882 11.95 -17.04 13.55
C ARG A 882 11.83 -18.48 13.05
N GLY A 883 12.90 -19.27 13.02
CA GLY A 883 12.92 -20.68 12.60
C GLY A 883 13.70 -21.00 11.32
N GLU A 884 13.47 -22.17 10.73
CA GLU A 884 14.23 -22.69 9.56
C GLU A 884 13.46 -22.64 8.23
N ASN A 885 12.18 -22.25 8.25
CA ASN A 885 11.31 -22.28 7.07
C ASN A 885 11.50 -21.07 6.15
N ILE A 886 11.23 -21.25 4.85
CA ILE A 886 11.22 -20.17 3.85
C ILE A 886 10.02 -19.25 4.10
N VAL A 887 10.25 -17.93 4.03
CA VAL A 887 9.16 -16.94 4.01
C VAL A 887 8.83 -16.65 2.54
N ASP A 888 7.71 -17.20 2.09
CA ASP A 888 7.19 -17.01 0.72
C ASP A 888 6.41 -15.69 0.62
N LEU A 889 6.99 -14.74 -0.11
CA LEU A 889 6.38 -13.45 -0.42
C LEU A 889 6.01 -13.34 -1.91
N THR A 890 5.98 -14.44 -2.66
CA THR A 890 5.68 -14.42 -4.11
C THR A 890 4.31 -13.81 -4.44
N SER A 891 3.36 -13.87 -3.50
CA SER A 891 2.02 -13.30 -3.67
C SER A 891 1.94 -11.78 -3.43
N ILE A 892 3.02 -11.12 -2.95
CA ILE A 892 2.96 -9.67 -2.65
C ILE A 892 2.75 -8.82 -3.90
N SER A 893 3.10 -9.31 -5.09
CA SER A 893 2.87 -8.59 -6.35
C SER A 893 1.39 -8.25 -6.59
N GLN A 894 0.47 -8.96 -5.93
CA GLN A 894 -0.97 -8.73 -6.01
C GLN A 894 -1.46 -7.61 -5.08
N LEU A 895 -0.61 -7.17 -4.14
CA LEU A 895 -0.92 -6.16 -3.11
C LEU A 895 -0.72 -4.74 -3.64
N PHE A 896 -1.57 -4.35 -4.58
CA PHE A 896 -1.46 -3.07 -5.30
C PHE A 896 -1.56 -1.81 -4.43
N GLN A 897 -2.00 -1.89 -3.17
CA GLN A 897 -2.02 -0.75 -2.24
C GLN A 897 -0.81 -0.71 -1.30
N LEU A 898 0.11 -1.68 -1.40
CA LEU A 898 1.23 -1.83 -0.48
C LEU A 898 2.16 -0.62 -0.58
N ARG A 899 2.45 -0.01 0.56
CA ARG A 899 3.33 1.17 0.70
C ARG A 899 4.54 0.87 1.58
N TYR A 900 4.35 0.03 2.59
CA TYR A 900 5.39 -0.34 3.54
C TYR A 900 5.50 -1.86 3.64
N LEU A 901 6.67 -2.39 3.33
CA LEU A 901 7.03 -3.78 3.56
C LEU A 901 8.28 -3.83 4.44
N MET A 902 8.16 -4.46 5.61
CA MET A 902 9.30 -4.79 6.46
C MET A 902 9.31 -6.27 6.78
N VAL A 903 10.46 -6.89 6.60
CA VAL A 903 10.69 -8.30 6.96
C VAL A 903 11.95 -8.37 7.81
N THR A 904 11.79 -8.85 9.03
CA THR A 904 12.90 -9.09 9.96
C THR A 904 12.97 -10.57 10.26
N VAL A 905 14.16 -11.16 10.12
CA VAL A 905 14.38 -12.57 10.39
C VAL A 905 15.60 -12.80 11.27
N TYR A 906 15.43 -13.54 12.35
CA TYR A 906 16.50 -13.77 13.34
C TYR A 906 17.40 -14.99 13.02
N ASP A 907 16.94 -15.93 12.20
CA ASP A 907 17.60 -17.22 11.90
C ASP A 907 18.05 -17.35 10.43
N ARG A 908 18.49 -18.55 9.98
CA ARG A 908 18.93 -18.83 8.59
C ARG A 908 17.78 -18.95 7.57
N VAL A 909 16.70 -18.21 7.77
CA VAL A 909 15.54 -18.21 6.85
C VAL A 909 15.89 -17.51 5.56
N LYS A 910 15.44 -18.10 4.45
CA LYS A 910 15.47 -17.49 3.13
C LYS A 910 14.14 -16.78 2.86
N ILE A 911 14.22 -15.58 2.28
CA ILE A 911 13.04 -14.87 1.75
C ILE A 911 12.97 -15.07 0.25
N GLU A 912 11.79 -15.45 -0.23
CA GLU A 912 11.47 -15.51 -1.66
C GLU A 912 10.58 -14.34 -2.06
N LEU A 913 11.16 -13.40 -2.80
CA LEU A 913 10.44 -12.30 -3.44
C LEU A 913 9.75 -12.77 -4.73
N PRO A 914 8.68 -12.09 -5.18
CA PRO A 914 8.06 -12.35 -6.48
C PRO A 914 9.04 -12.08 -7.62
N THR A 915 8.81 -12.67 -8.79
CA THR A 915 9.64 -12.41 -9.98
C THR A 915 9.48 -11.00 -10.56
N LYS A 916 8.38 -10.32 -10.24
CA LYS A 916 8.07 -8.95 -10.63
C LYS A 916 7.60 -8.14 -9.42
N LEU A 917 8.20 -6.97 -9.20
CA LEU A 917 7.78 -5.99 -8.19
C LEU A 917 7.26 -4.69 -8.79
N GLY A 918 7.52 -4.42 -10.08
CA GLY A 918 7.24 -3.14 -10.73
C GLY A 918 5.75 -2.74 -10.75
N GLU A 919 4.84 -3.68 -10.47
CA GLU A 919 3.40 -3.42 -10.36
C GLU A 919 3.00 -2.75 -9.02
N LEU A 920 3.89 -2.77 -8.02
CA LEU A 920 3.67 -2.15 -6.71
C LEU A 920 3.94 -0.64 -6.73
N ILE A 921 3.23 0.09 -7.60
CA ILE A 921 3.49 1.51 -7.91
C ILE A 921 3.37 2.46 -6.69
N TYR A 922 2.75 2.02 -5.60
CA TYR A 922 2.60 2.76 -4.34
C TYR A 922 3.64 2.40 -3.27
N LEU A 923 4.53 1.43 -3.54
CA LEU A 923 5.53 1.00 -2.57
C LEU A 923 6.54 2.13 -2.31
N GLU A 924 6.63 2.55 -1.06
CA GLU A 924 7.49 3.63 -0.57
C GLU A 924 8.66 3.08 0.25
N THR A 925 8.44 2.03 1.04
CA THR A 925 9.45 1.36 1.87
C THR A 925 9.51 -0.13 1.59
N LEU A 926 10.71 -0.62 1.29
CA LEU A 926 11.06 -2.04 1.29
C LEU A 926 12.27 -2.26 2.21
N ASP A 927 12.03 -2.84 3.37
CA ASP A 927 13.04 -3.17 4.36
C ASP A 927 13.15 -4.69 4.56
N ALA A 928 14.30 -5.23 4.19
CA ALA A 928 14.71 -6.60 4.49
C ALA A 928 16.14 -6.62 5.08
N GLY A 929 16.61 -5.53 5.68
CA GLY A 929 18.00 -5.36 6.13
C GLY A 929 18.45 -6.38 7.18
N ASN A 930 17.53 -6.76 8.06
CA ASN A 930 17.79 -7.74 9.11
C ASN A 930 17.77 -9.19 8.63
N CYS A 931 17.64 -9.44 7.33
CA CYS A 931 17.63 -10.79 6.78
C CYS A 931 19.04 -11.22 6.38
N ARG A 932 19.39 -12.49 6.57
CA ARG A 932 20.71 -13.02 6.17
C ARG A 932 20.79 -13.34 4.68
N GLN A 933 19.69 -13.83 4.10
CA GLN A 933 19.64 -14.25 2.71
C GLN A 933 18.28 -13.90 2.09
N ILE A 934 18.31 -13.10 1.04
CA ILE A 934 17.17 -12.90 0.14
C ILE A 934 17.49 -13.60 -1.18
N GLY A 935 16.46 -14.09 -1.87
CA GLY A 935 16.60 -14.49 -3.27
C GLY A 935 17.10 -13.34 -4.16
N SER A 936 17.22 -13.57 -5.47
CA SER A 936 17.57 -12.49 -6.41
C SER A 936 16.55 -11.36 -6.32
N ILE A 937 17.00 -10.12 -6.11
CA ILE A 937 16.12 -8.96 -6.22
C ILE A 937 15.57 -8.88 -7.66
N PRO A 938 14.25 -8.71 -7.82
CA PRO A 938 13.63 -8.55 -9.13
C PRO A 938 14.22 -7.37 -9.89
N SER A 939 14.58 -7.58 -11.16
CA SER A 939 15.24 -6.55 -11.96
C SER A 939 14.35 -5.34 -12.26
N ASP A 940 13.04 -5.49 -12.14
CA ASP A 940 12.04 -4.45 -12.37
C ASP A 940 11.82 -3.54 -11.14
N ILE A 941 12.48 -3.79 -10.00
CA ILE A 941 12.43 -2.92 -8.82
C ILE A 941 12.82 -1.46 -9.14
N VAL A 942 13.67 -1.27 -10.16
CA VAL A 942 14.13 0.05 -10.61
C VAL A 942 13.05 0.88 -11.30
N HIS A 943 11.90 0.29 -11.61
CA HIS A 943 10.75 0.96 -12.20
C HIS A 943 9.72 1.44 -11.16
N LEU A 944 9.96 1.19 -9.87
CA LEU A 944 9.07 1.65 -8.80
C LEU A 944 9.16 3.18 -8.63
N PRO A 945 8.09 3.94 -8.93
CA PRO A 945 8.17 5.39 -9.02
C PRO A 945 8.23 6.09 -7.66
N ARG A 946 7.73 5.46 -6.60
CA ARG A 946 7.60 6.05 -5.25
C ARG A 946 8.56 5.49 -4.22
N LEU A 947 9.36 4.48 -4.57
CA LEU A 947 10.24 3.83 -3.61
C LEU A 947 11.26 4.83 -3.09
N SER A 948 11.18 5.11 -1.79
CA SER A 948 11.97 6.12 -1.08
C SER A 948 12.96 5.47 -0.12
N TYR A 949 12.64 4.30 0.43
CA TYR A 949 13.51 3.56 1.35
C TYR A 949 13.72 2.14 0.83
N LEU A 950 14.97 1.82 0.55
CA LEU A 950 15.39 0.49 0.13
C LEU A 950 16.50 0.00 1.05
N VAL A 951 16.13 -0.84 2.01
CA VAL A 951 17.06 -1.47 2.95
C VAL A 951 17.11 -2.95 2.61
N LEU A 952 18.26 -3.40 2.11
CA LEU A 952 18.44 -4.77 1.66
C LEU A 952 19.31 -5.55 2.65
N PRO A 953 19.25 -6.89 2.62
CA PRO A 953 20.21 -7.71 3.34
C PRO A 953 21.62 -7.27 3.01
N ASN A 954 22.49 -7.34 4.01
CA ASN A 954 23.93 -7.23 3.77
C ASN A 954 24.33 -8.21 2.64
N TRP A 955 25.27 -7.80 1.80
CA TRP A 955 25.79 -8.59 0.68
C TRP A 955 24.94 -8.62 -0.59
N THR A 956 23.96 -7.73 -0.70
CA THR A 956 23.10 -7.71 -1.88
C THR A 956 23.71 -6.89 -3.02
N LYS A 957 23.74 -7.45 -4.23
CA LYS A 957 24.22 -6.76 -5.43
C LYS A 957 23.33 -5.56 -5.76
N LEU A 958 23.95 -4.45 -6.16
CA LEU A 958 23.24 -3.26 -6.65
C LEU A 958 22.43 -3.59 -7.92
N PRO A 959 21.13 -3.22 -7.98
CA PRO A 959 20.31 -3.36 -9.18
C PRO A 959 20.88 -2.58 -10.38
N GLU A 960 20.84 -3.16 -11.57
CA GLU A 960 21.16 -2.43 -12.80
C GLU A 960 20.05 -1.43 -13.12
N GLY A 961 20.40 -0.18 -13.48
CA GLY A 961 19.41 0.87 -13.74
C GLY A 961 18.98 1.64 -12.49
N ILE A 962 19.72 1.53 -11.37
CA ILE A 962 19.45 2.26 -10.12
C ILE A 962 19.30 3.77 -10.36
N GLU A 963 19.96 4.33 -11.38
CA GLU A 963 19.88 5.75 -11.76
C GLU A 963 18.45 6.24 -12.05
N ASN A 964 17.51 5.33 -12.33
CA ASN A 964 16.11 5.64 -12.61
C ASN A 964 15.27 5.88 -11.33
N MET A 965 15.75 5.45 -10.17
CA MET A 965 15.00 5.49 -8.90
C MET A 965 15.10 6.85 -8.21
N LYS A 966 14.64 7.92 -8.88
CA LYS A 966 14.83 9.32 -8.43
C LYS A 966 14.18 9.67 -7.09
N SER A 967 13.23 8.87 -6.62
CA SER A 967 12.54 9.07 -5.34
C SER A 967 13.31 8.54 -4.12
N LEU A 968 14.39 7.77 -4.32
CA LEU A 968 15.16 7.18 -3.23
C LEU A 968 15.79 8.23 -2.31
N ARG A 969 15.53 8.07 -1.02
CA ARG A 969 16.10 8.82 0.10
C ARG A 969 17.05 7.99 0.95
N THR A 970 16.74 6.71 1.16
CA THR A 970 17.60 5.77 1.91
C THR A 970 17.92 4.55 1.06
N LEU A 971 19.20 4.21 0.98
CA LEU A 971 19.69 3.00 0.30
C LEU A 971 20.72 2.30 1.18
N GLN A 972 20.43 1.08 1.64
CA GLN A 972 21.31 0.33 2.56
C GLN A 972 21.46 -1.15 2.16
N GLY A 973 22.52 -1.80 2.68
CA GLY A 973 22.76 -3.24 2.52
C GLY A 973 23.54 -3.66 1.28
N LEU A 974 24.07 -2.70 0.52
CA LEU A 974 24.70 -2.95 -0.76
C LEU A 974 26.09 -3.61 -0.64
N ASP A 975 26.38 -4.55 -1.53
CA ASP A 975 27.73 -5.06 -1.79
C ASP A 975 28.24 -4.61 -3.17
N LEU A 976 29.27 -3.79 -3.16
CA LEU A 976 29.86 -3.27 -4.39
C LEU A 976 30.86 -4.22 -5.04
N GLN A 977 31.30 -5.29 -4.37
CA GLN A 977 32.23 -6.28 -4.95
C GLN A 977 31.61 -6.95 -6.18
N ASN A 978 30.34 -7.33 -6.07
CA ASN A 978 29.57 -8.04 -7.09
C ASN A 978 28.76 -7.11 -8.01
N SER A 979 28.81 -5.80 -7.77
CA SER A 979 28.09 -4.78 -8.54
C SER A 979 28.86 -4.33 -9.79
N SER A 980 28.14 -3.91 -10.82
CA SER A 980 28.75 -3.39 -12.06
C SER A 980 29.27 -1.96 -11.84
N VAL A 981 30.33 -1.59 -12.58
CA VAL A 981 30.87 -0.21 -12.55
C VAL A 981 29.80 0.78 -13.01
N LYS A 982 28.97 0.41 -13.99
CA LYS A 982 27.86 1.23 -14.48
C LYS A 982 26.84 1.51 -13.37
N GLY A 983 26.42 0.48 -12.62
CA GLY A 983 25.51 0.65 -11.48
C GLY A 983 26.12 1.54 -10.40
N ILE A 984 27.41 1.35 -10.07
CA ILE A 984 28.12 2.21 -9.10
C ILE A 984 28.10 3.67 -9.57
N MET A 985 28.39 3.94 -10.84
CA MET A 985 28.31 5.29 -11.42
C MET A 985 26.89 5.87 -11.39
N GLY A 986 25.88 5.02 -11.58
CA GLY A 986 24.46 5.39 -11.51
C GLY A 986 24.02 5.89 -10.14
N LEU A 987 24.68 5.47 -9.05
CA LEU A 987 24.41 6.00 -7.69
C LEU A 987 24.54 7.52 -7.61
N GLY A 988 25.50 8.10 -8.35
CA GLY A 988 25.72 9.55 -8.36
C GLY A 988 24.58 10.35 -8.98
N GLU A 989 23.61 9.68 -9.63
CA GLU A 989 22.43 10.30 -10.22
C GLU A 989 21.23 10.35 -9.26
N LEU A 990 21.37 9.80 -8.04
CA LEU A 990 20.37 9.79 -6.98
C LEU A 990 20.47 11.02 -6.08
N THR A 991 20.23 12.21 -6.64
CA THR A 991 20.46 13.48 -5.92
C THR A 991 19.55 13.71 -4.70
N ASN A 992 18.42 12.99 -4.60
CA ASN A 992 17.52 13.06 -3.44
C ASN A 992 17.96 12.17 -2.26
N LEU A 993 19.03 11.38 -2.43
CA LEU A 993 19.51 10.44 -1.43
C LEU A 993 20.03 11.18 -0.19
N ARG A 994 19.49 10.83 0.99
CA ARG A 994 19.85 11.38 2.29
C ARG A 994 20.69 10.39 3.10
N GLU A 995 20.48 9.09 2.91
CA GLU A 995 21.20 8.05 3.63
C GLU A 995 21.73 6.98 2.67
N LEU A 996 23.02 6.68 2.78
CA LEU A 996 23.68 5.65 1.99
C LEU A 996 24.48 4.72 2.90
N GLY A 997 24.12 3.43 2.91
CA GLY A 997 24.79 2.38 3.65
C GLY A 997 25.30 1.28 2.73
N MET A 998 26.59 1.00 2.76
CA MET A 998 27.20 0.04 1.84
C MET A 998 28.41 -0.68 2.47
N ARG A 999 28.63 -1.91 2.02
CA ARG A 999 29.77 -2.74 2.42
C ARG A 999 30.76 -2.86 1.28
N LEU A 1000 32.04 -2.70 1.61
CA LEU A 1000 33.13 -2.73 0.65
C LEU A 1000 34.06 -3.91 0.93
N HIS A 1001 34.00 -4.90 0.03
CA HIS A 1001 34.96 -6.00 -0.07
C HIS A 1001 35.73 -5.86 -1.38
N ILE A 1002 36.52 -4.80 -1.52
CA ILE A 1002 37.28 -4.55 -2.74
C ILE A 1002 38.66 -5.19 -2.61
N ASN A 1003 38.76 -6.47 -2.99
CA ASN A 1003 40.04 -7.05 -3.39
C ASN A 1003 40.54 -6.32 -4.65
N SER A 1004 41.34 -5.27 -4.44
CA SER A 1004 42.13 -4.49 -5.40
C SER A 1004 41.64 -4.46 -6.87
N LYS A 1005 40.71 -3.56 -7.21
CA LYS A 1005 40.61 -2.98 -8.57
C LYS A 1005 40.25 -1.49 -8.46
N THR A 1006 41.20 -0.63 -8.85
CA THR A 1006 41.11 0.84 -8.81
C THR A 1006 39.81 1.39 -9.42
N LEU A 1007 39.36 0.82 -10.53
CA LEU A 1007 38.21 1.32 -11.30
C LEU A 1007 36.89 1.40 -10.51
N ARG A 1008 36.58 0.44 -9.61
CA ARG A 1008 35.32 0.48 -8.84
C ARG A 1008 35.37 1.53 -7.74
N ALA A 1009 36.52 1.72 -7.14
CA ALA A 1009 36.70 2.75 -6.12
C ALA A 1009 36.73 4.15 -6.73
N ASP A 1010 37.31 4.31 -7.92
CA ASP A 1010 37.25 5.55 -8.69
C ASP A 1010 35.79 5.87 -9.06
N ALA A 1011 35.02 4.88 -9.51
CA ALA A 1011 33.60 5.04 -9.81
C ALA A 1011 32.79 5.42 -8.56
N LEU A 1012 33.07 4.78 -7.42
CA LEU A 1012 32.43 5.10 -6.16
C LEU A 1012 32.73 6.53 -5.71
N ALA A 1013 34.00 6.93 -5.75
CA ALA A 1013 34.41 8.28 -5.38
C ALA A 1013 33.72 9.33 -6.29
N CYS A 1014 33.63 9.06 -7.60
CA CYS A 1014 32.88 9.91 -8.53
C CYS A 1014 31.39 10.04 -8.17
N SER A 1015 30.73 8.92 -7.86
CA SER A 1015 29.31 8.90 -7.53
C SER A 1015 29.01 9.62 -6.22
N ILE A 1016 29.76 9.27 -5.18
CA ILE A 1016 29.63 9.85 -3.85
C ILE A 1016 29.89 11.37 -3.90
N GLY A 1017 30.87 11.82 -4.68
CA GLY A 1017 31.16 13.25 -4.85
C GLY A 1017 30.02 14.07 -5.49
N LYS A 1018 29.03 13.43 -6.14
CA LYS A 1018 27.84 14.11 -6.68
C LYS A 1018 26.70 14.22 -5.66
N LEU A 1019 26.74 13.48 -4.55
CA LEU A 1019 25.66 13.40 -3.55
C LEU A 1019 25.79 14.51 -2.50
N CYS A 1020 25.58 15.76 -2.90
CA CYS A 1020 25.76 16.93 -2.04
C CYS A 1020 24.75 17.02 -0.87
N ASP A 1021 23.58 16.41 -1.05
CA ASP A 1021 22.42 16.45 -0.15
C ASP A 1021 22.41 15.32 0.91
N LEU A 1022 23.45 14.48 0.92
CA LEU A 1022 23.58 13.32 1.80
C LEU A 1022 23.78 13.76 3.26
N LYS A 1023 22.98 13.18 4.17
CA LYS A 1023 23.02 13.42 5.62
C LYS A 1023 23.74 12.31 6.39
N SER A 1024 23.62 11.07 5.94
CA SER A 1024 24.23 9.90 6.58
C SER A 1024 24.96 9.03 5.57
N LEU A 1025 26.21 8.72 5.84
CA LEU A 1025 27.02 7.81 5.04
C LEU A 1025 27.65 6.74 5.92
N SER A 1026 27.32 5.48 5.64
CA SER A 1026 27.89 4.32 6.31
C SER A 1026 28.64 3.45 5.30
N ILE A 1027 29.95 3.32 5.48
CA ILE A 1027 30.81 2.47 4.66
C ILE A 1027 31.54 1.47 5.56
N PHE A 1028 31.15 0.21 5.46
CA PHE A 1028 31.75 -0.87 6.23
C PHE A 1028 32.86 -1.55 5.42
N GLY A 1029 34.11 -1.40 5.88
CA GLY A 1029 35.29 -2.07 5.29
C GLY A 1029 35.47 -3.52 5.77
N ASN A 1030 36.51 -4.18 5.25
CA ASN A 1030 36.91 -5.52 5.69
C ASN A 1030 37.89 -5.43 6.87
N TYR A 1031 37.57 -6.09 7.99
CA TYR A 1031 38.41 -6.11 9.21
C TYR A 1031 39.82 -6.67 8.98
N TYR A 1032 40.06 -7.45 7.93
CA TYR A 1032 41.36 -8.09 7.70
C TYR A 1032 42.26 -7.36 6.69
N GLU A 1033 41.77 -6.34 5.99
CA GLU A 1033 42.55 -5.61 4.98
C GLU A 1033 43.35 -4.47 5.61
N ARG A 1034 44.67 -4.44 5.34
CA ARG A 1034 45.63 -3.52 5.98
C ARG A 1034 45.68 -2.13 5.36
N GLU A 1035 45.22 -1.96 4.12
CA GLU A 1035 45.18 -0.66 3.43
C GLU A 1035 43.92 -0.56 2.57
N ASN A 1036 42.99 0.31 2.96
CA ASN A 1036 41.80 0.62 2.16
C ASN A 1036 42.11 1.70 1.10
N VAL A 1037 41.22 1.80 0.12
CA VAL A 1037 41.42 2.55 -1.14
C VAL A 1037 41.55 4.07 -0.88
N GLN A 1038 42.65 4.70 -1.34
CA GLN A 1038 42.99 6.10 -1.01
C GLN A 1038 42.13 7.16 -1.74
N GLN A 1039 41.38 6.77 -2.75
CA GLN A 1039 40.57 7.63 -3.62
C GLN A 1039 39.60 8.53 -2.85
N LEU A 1040 38.98 8.03 -1.77
CA LEU A 1040 38.08 8.82 -0.92
C LEU A 1040 38.80 9.98 -0.22
N SER A 1041 40.12 9.89 -0.05
CA SER A 1041 40.95 10.97 0.52
C SER A 1041 41.11 12.16 -0.44
N SER A 1042 40.86 11.95 -1.74
CA SER A 1042 41.02 12.96 -2.81
C SER A 1042 39.73 13.68 -3.21
N LEU A 1043 38.61 13.39 -2.53
CA LEU A 1043 37.34 14.08 -2.80
C LEU A 1043 37.46 15.58 -2.49
N SER A 1044 36.90 16.41 -3.36
CA SER A 1044 36.90 17.88 -3.21
C SER A 1044 35.58 18.34 -2.59
N ASN A 1045 35.59 18.67 -1.28
CA ASN A 1045 34.42 19.11 -0.50
C ASN A 1045 33.14 18.26 -0.69
N PRO A 1046 33.20 16.92 -0.59
CA PRO A 1046 31.99 16.12 -0.60
C PRO A 1046 31.20 16.38 0.70
N PHE A 1047 29.88 16.34 0.63
CA PHE A 1047 28.96 16.28 1.79
C PHE A 1047 28.86 17.54 2.68
N GLN A 1048 28.46 18.67 2.12
CA GLN A 1048 28.26 19.91 2.89
C GLN A 1048 27.20 19.80 4.01
N HIS A 1049 26.27 18.85 3.88
CA HIS A 1049 25.16 18.65 4.82
C HIS A 1049 25.25 17.33 5.59
N ILE A 1050 26.42 16.67 5.61
CA ILE A 1050 26.58 15.42 6.36
C ILE A 1050 26.45 15.66 7.86
N GLU A 1051 25.62 14.86 8.50
CA GLU A 1051 25.40 14.84 9.94
C GLU A 1051 26.04 13.59 10.55
N ARG A 1052 25.98 12.45 9.86
CA ARG A 1052 26.52 11.16 10.32
C ARG A 1052 27.49 10.54 9.32
N LEU A 1053 28.67 10.15 9.80
CA LEU A 1053 29.67 9.45 9.01
C LEU A 1053 30.18 8.22 9.75
N ASP A 1054 29.75 7.03 9.33
CA ASP A 1054 30.17 5.75 9.89
C ASP A 1054 31.10 5.01 8.93
N LEU A 1055 32.39 5.10 9.18
CA LEU A 1055 33.46 4.50 8.40
C LEU A 1055 34.14 3.38 9.19
N LYS A 1056 33.35 2.62 9.97
CA LYS A 1056 33.87 1.51 10.77
C LYS A 1056 34.58 0.47 9.89
N TYR A 1057 35.78 0.07 10.30
CA TYR A 1057 36.68 -0.81 9.54
C TYR A 1057 37.24 -0.23 8.23
N TRP A 1058 36.95 1.04 7.93
CA TRP A 1058 37.58 1.76 6.83
C TRP A 1058 38.79 2.54 7.35
N GLN A 1059 39.97 2.15 6.88
CA GLN A 1059 41.24 2.67 7.38
C GLN A 1059 41.79 3.77 6.46
N PHE A 1060 41.87 5.00 6.97
CA PHE A 1060 42.66 6.06 6.34
C PHE A 1060 44.10 6.06 6.84
N ARG A 1061 45.06 6.45 5.99
CA ARG A 1061 46.44 6.68 6.45
C ARG A 1061 46.54 7.91 7.36
N ARG A 1062 45.78 8.96 7.04
CA ARG A 1062 45.68 10.26 7.72
C ARG A 1062 44.25 10.77 7.59
N VAL A 1063 43.82 11.69 8.45
CA VAL A 1063 42.48 12.29 8.32
C VAL A 1063 42.43 13.13 7.03
N PRO A 1064 41.50 12.86 6.09
CA PRO A 1064 41.34 13.66 4.88
C PRO A 1064 41.04 15.14 5.18
N LYS A 1065 41.67 16.06 4.45
CA LYS A 1065 41.53 17.51 4.67
C LYS A 1065 40.09 18.01 4.59
N TRP A 1066 39.28 17.43 3.71
CA TRP A 1066 37.88 17.81 3.53
C TRP A 1066 37.03 17.53 4.78
N MET A 1067 37.46 16.63 5.67
CA MET A 1067 36.72 16.32 6.90
C MET A 1067 36.69 17.50 7.88
N GLY A 1068 37.72 18.36 7.88
CA GLY A 1068 37.74 19.58 8.71
C GLY A 1068 36.71 20.64 8.28
N ALA A 1069 36.10 20.50 7.11
CA ALA A 1069 35.08 21.42 6.60
C ALA A 1069 33.63 20.95 6.87
N LEU A 1070 33.45 19.83 7.57
CA LEU A 1070 32.13 19.23 7.80
C LEU A 1070 31.43 19.83 9.01
N HIS A 1071 31.01 21.09 8.91
CA HIS A 1071 30.45 21.83 10.04
C HIS A 1071 29.15 21.26 10.63
N CYS A 1072 28.41 20.45 9.88
CA CYS A 1072 27.18 19.79 10.33
C CYS A 1072 27.40 18.41 10.97
N LEU A 1073 28.63 17.87 10.93
CA LEU A 1073 28.91 16.51 11.39
C LEU A 1073 28.74 16.42 12.90
N CYS A 1074 27.78 15.62 13.35
CA CYS A 1074 27.50 15.35 14.76
C CYS A 1074 28.00 13.98 15.21
N PHE A 1075 28.15 13.04 14.28
CA PHE A 1075 28.53 11.67 14.58
C PHE A 1075 29.62 11.16 13.64
N LEU A 1076 30.73 10.70 14.19
CA LEU A 1076 31.86 10.16 13.43
C LEU A 1076 32.37 8.85 14.02
N LYS A 1077 32.39 7.79 13.20
CA LYS A 1077 33.14 6.55 13.46
C LYS A 1077 34.18 6.37 12.37
N MET A 1078 35.45 6.21 12.70
CA MET A 1078 36.48 5.96 11.68
C MET A 1078 37.70 5.22 12.22
N GLN A 1079 38.55 4.72 11.31
CA GLN A 1079 39.85 4.15 11.65
C GLN A 1079 40.99 4.92 10.97
N ILE A 1080 42.03 5.20 11.75
CA ILE A 1080 43.24 5.89 11.29
C ILE A 1080 44.42 4.94 11.49
N GLY A 1081 45.23 4.74 10.45
CA GLY A 1081 46.39 3.86 10.51
C GLY A 1081 47.42 4.32 11.53
N LYS A 1082 47.83 5.59 11.46
CA LYS A 1082 48.75 6.23 12.41
C LYS A 1082 48.26 7.65 12.74
N PRO A 1083 47.48 7.85 13.82
CA PRO A 1083 47.01 9.18 14.18
C PRO A 1083 48.17 10.09 14.62
N SER A 1084 48.11 11.37 14.22
CA SER A 1084 48.97 12.44 14.76
C SER A 1084 48.14 13.49 15.48
N THR A 1085 48.80 14.35 16.27
CA THR A 1085 48.17 15.51 16.91
C THR A 1085 47.42 16.39 15.90
N ASN A 1086 48.00 16.62 14.72
CA ASN A 1086 47.34 17.39 13.65
C ASN A 1086 46.06 16.73 13.12
N ASP A 1087 46.03 15.38 13.04
CA ASP A 1087 44.84 14.64 12.59
C ASP A 1087 43.68 14.81 13.59
N VAL A 1088 43.99 14.74 14.88
CA VAL A 1088 43.00 14.89 15.96
C VAL A 1088 42.55 16.33 16.11
N HIS A 1089 43.45 17.30 15.94
CA HIS A 1089 43.11 18.73 15.95
C HIS A 1089 42.15 19.10 14.81
N LEU A 1090 42.35 18.53 13.61
CA LEU A 1090 41.46 18.72 12.47
C LEU A 1090 40.01 18.28 12.78
N LEU A 1091 39.84 17.19 13.52
CA LEU A 1091 38.53 16.72 13.98
C LEU A 1091 38.01 17.51 15.18
N GLY A 1092 38.92 17.95 16.06
CA GLY A 1092 38.60 18.72 17.25
C GLY A 1092 38.07 20.12 16.97
N GLU A 1093 38.35 20.71 15.81
CA GLU A 1093 37.80 21.99 15.40
C GLU A 1093 36.33 21.90 14.90
N LEU A 1094 35.77 20.70 14.78
CA LEU A 1094 34.40 20.52 14.31
C LEU A 1094 33.38 21.03 15.35
N PRO A 1095 32.53 22.02 14.98
CA PRO A 1095 31.71 22.73 15.96
C PRO A 1095 30.50 21.92 16.46
N SER A 1096 30.06 20.93 15.69
CA SER A 1096 28.81 20.18 15.93
C SER A 1096 29.05 18.73 16.38
N LEU A 1097 30.30 18.29 16.52
CA LEU A 1097 30.64 16.90 16.76
C LEU A 1097 30.32 16.48 18.21
N VAL A 1098 29.33 15.61 18.38
CA VAL A 1098 28.81 15.13 19.67
C VAL A 1098 29.33 13.72 20.00
N HIS A 1099 29.45 12.86 18.99
CA HIS A 1099 29.89 11.47 19.14
C HIS A 1099 31.11 11.18 18.25
N LEU A 1100 32.18 10.69 18.85
CA LEU A 1100 33.41 10.34 18.14
C LEU A 1100 33.93 8.97 18.57
N GLU A 1101 34.05 8.04 17.61
CA GLU A 1101 34.81 6.80 17.79
C GLU A 1101 36.02 6.79 16.85
N LEU A 1102 37.21 6.71 17.44
CA LEU A 1102 38.47 6.64 16.72
C LEU A 1102 39.14 5.30 16.97
N GLY A 1103 39.30 4.53 15.90
CA GLY A 1103 40.07 3.28 15.90
C GLY A 1103 41.50 3.47 15.40
N GLY A 1104 42.47 2.79 16.02
CA GLY A 1104 43.86 2.73 15.55
C GLY A 1104 44.48 1.34 15.61
N ARG A 1105 45.31 0.95 14.63
CA ARG A 1105 46.04 -0.34 14.66
C ARG A 1105 47.50 -0.22 15.10
N VAL A 1106 48.09 0.97 15.05
CA VAL A 1106 49.53 1.18 15.29
C VAL A 1106 49.72 2.20 16.41
N VAL A 1107 50.67 1.92 17.31
CA VAL A 1107 51.11 2.86 18.36
C VAL A 1107 51.62 4.15 17.70
N PRO A 1108 51.08 5.31 18.06
CA PRO A 1108 51.59 6.59 17.60
C PRO A 1108 52.99 6.87 18.18
N ASP A 1109 53.88 7.53 17.43
CA ASP A 1109 55.25 7.81 17.92
C ASP A 1109 55.25 8.85 19.05
N GLU A 1110 54.17 9.61 19.20
CA GLU A 1110 54.00 10.73 20.13
C GLU A 1110 52.62 10.67 20.80
N ARG A 1111 52.52 11.21 22.02
CA ARG A 1111 51.25 11.39 22.73
C ARG A 1111 50.39 12.44 22.03
N VAL A 1112 49.08 12.20 21.95
CA VAL A 1112 48.13 13.17 21.42
C VAL A 1112 47.65 14.12 22.51
N ILE A 1113 47.88 15.42 22.29
CA ILE A 1113 47.51 16.50 23.20
C ILE A 1113 46.15 17.06 22.80
N LEU A 1114 45.19 16.99 23.74
CA LEU A 1114 43.83 17.50 23.61
C LEU A 1114 43.69 18.80 24.39
N GLY A 1115 43.65 19.93 23.68
CA GLY A 1115 43.64 21.28 24.26
C GLY A 1115 42.25 21.90 24.47
N ALA A 1116 42.20 23.05 25.14
CA ALA A 1116 40.99 23.74 25.59
C ALA A 1116 39.99 24.24 24.51
N ARG A 1117 40.38 24.20 23.22
CA ARG A 1117 39.54 24.68 22.10
C ARG A 1117 39.00 23.56 21.22
N LEU A 1118 39.37 22.31 21.52
CA LEU A 1118 38.98 21.16 20.72
C LEU A 1118 37.74 20.51 21.32
N PHE A 1119 36.88 19.99 20.45
CA PHE A 1119 35.68 19.21 20.79
C PHE A 1119 34.70 19.98 21.70
N PRO A 1120 34.18 21.13 21.25
CA PRO A 1120 33.40 22.04 22.10
C PRO A 1120 32.07 21.46 22.61
N VAL A 1121 31.47 20.52 21.87
CA VAL A 1121 30.14 19.93 22.18
C VAL A 1121 30.17 18.41 22.28
N LEU A 1122 31.37 17.81 22.32
CA LEU A 1122 31.53 16.35 22.37
C LEU A 1122 31.03 15.79 23.70
N GLU A 1123 30.10 14.85 23.64
CA GLU A 1123 29.52 14.18 24.82
C GLU A 1123 30.01 12.74 24.97
N TYR A 1124 30.33 12.07 23.86
CA TYR A 1124 30.83 10.69 23.84
C TYR A 1124 32.14 10.59 23.04
N PHE A 1125 33.17 10.03 23.68
CA PHE A 1125 34.47 9.77 23.05
C PHE A 1125 34.90 8.33 23.28
N ASP A 1126 35.09 7.59 22.18
CA ASP A 1126 35.60 6.21 22.20
C ASP A 1126 36.90 6.13 21.43
N LEU A 1127 37.93 5.63 22.12
CA LEU A 1127 39.20 5.31 21.53
C LEU A 1127 39.47 3.81 21.67
N TYR A 1128 39.49 3.12 20.54
CA TYR A 1128 39.87 1.72 20.50
C TYR A 1128 41.16 1.49 19.71
N CYS A 1129 42.08 0.76 20.32
CA CYS A 1129 43.37 0.46 19.72
C CYS A 1129 43.74 -1.02 19.88
N GLU A 1130 44.47 -1.59 18.92
CA GLU A 1130 45.02 -2.96 19.03
C GLU A 1130 46.14 -3.08 20.11
N VAL A 1131 46.49 -1.96 20.77
CA VAL A 1131 47.51 -1.79 21.81
C VAL A 1131 46.95 -0.95 22.96
N ASP A 1132 47.71 -0.77 24.05
CA ASP A 1132 47.29 0.03 25.21
C ASP A 1132 47.00 1.50 24.84
N SER A 1133 45.72 1.86 24.78
CA SER A 1133 45.24 3.20 24.44
C SER A 1133 45.40 4.21 25.57
N THR A 1134 45.66 3.77 26.81
CA THR A 1134 45.72 4.64 27.98
C THR A 1134 46.93 5.57 27.98
N ALA A 1135 48.07 5.10 27.46
CA ALA A 1135 49.31 5.88 27.38
C ALA A 1135 49.31 6.92 26.25
N PHE A 1136 48.29 6.92 25.39
CA PHE A 1136 48.23 7.73 24.17
C PHE A 1136 47.64 9.14 24.39
N LEU A 1137 46.78 9.30 25.40
CA LEU A 1137 45.97 10.50 25.59
C LEU A 1137 46.55 11.43 26.68
N TRP A 1138 46.59 12.72 26.38
CA TRP A 1138 46.82 13.79 27.34
C TRP A 1138 45.76 14.88 27.19
N PHE A 1139 44.96 15.08 28.24
CA PHE A 1139 43.93 16.11 28.34
C PHE A 1139 44.50 17.36 29.04
N GLU A 1140 44.48 18.52 28.37
CA GLU A 1140 44.81 19.80 29.02
C GLU A 1140 43.58 20.39 29.72
N ALA A 1141 43.82 21.36 30.62
CA ALA A 1141 42.75 22.09 31.28
C ALA A 1141 41.78 22.74 30.27
N GLY A 1142 40.49 22.41 30.37
CA GLY A 1142 39.43 22.91 29.49
C GLY A 1142 39.18 22.06 28.23
N ALA A 1143 39.87 20.92 28.07
CA ALA A 1143 39.61 19.98 26.99
C ALA A 1143 38.20 19.37 27.11
N MET A 1144 37.52 19.16 25.98
CA MET A 1144 36.23 18.44 25.87
C MET A 1144 35.22 18.84 26.96
N PRO A 1145 34.77 20.11 27.00
CA PRO A 1145 34.06 20.67 28.15
C PRO A 1145 32.70 20.03 28.43
N ASN A 1146 32.10 19.28 27.50
CA ASN A 1146 30.80 18.63 27.65
C ASN A 1146 30.87 17.09 27.69
N LEU A 1147 32.07 16.51 27.78
CA LEU A 1147 32.24 15.06 27.73
C LEU A 1147 31.58 14.38 28.92
N ARG A 1148 30.71 13.41 28.65
CA ARG A 1148 29.99 12.62 29.66
C ARG A 1148 30.50 11.19 29.75
N THR A 1149 30.81 10.59 28.61
CA THR A 1149 31.24 9.19 28.52
C THR A 1149 32.57 9.08 27.79
N LEU A 1150 33.53 8.41 28.43
CA LEU A 1150 34.85 8.10 27.87
C LEU A 1150 35.01 6.58 27.76
N CYS A 1151 35.18 6.07 26.55
CA CYS A 1151 35.41 4.65 26.28
C CYS A 1151 36.88 4.42 25.90
N LEU A 1152 37.53 3.47 26.57
CA LEU A 1152 38.93 3.12 26.35
C LEU A 1152 39.07 1.60 26.17
N GLN A 1153 39.60 1.18 25.02
CA GLN A 1153 39.98 -0.22 24.82
C GLN A 1153 41.44 -0.44 25.23
N VAL A 1154 41.68 -1.38 26.14
CA VAL A 1154 42.99 -1.67 26.73
C VAL A 1154 43.42 -3.09 26.35
N MET A 1155 44.31 -3.19 25.37
CA MET A 1155 44.94 -4.45 24.98
C MET A 1155 46.36 -4.50 25.59
N HIS A 1156 46.60 -5.41 26.54
CA HIS A 1156 47.87 -5.56 27.26
C HIS A 1156 48.30 -4.31 28.06
N TRP A 1157 47.55 -3.97 29.10
CA TRP A 1157 47.82 -2.81 29.96
C TRP A 1157 49.21 -2.83 30.60
N HIS A 1158 49.94 -1.72 30.50
CA HIS A 1158 51.29 -1.57 31.08
C HIS A 1158 51.34 -0.68 32.33
N GLY A 1159 50.21 -0.40 32.97
CA GLY A 1159 50.15 0.41 34.19
C GLY A 1159 50.08 1.93 33.96
N SER A 1160 49.92 2.38 32.71
CA SER A 1160 49.80 3.81 32.38
C SER A 1160 48.34 4.26 32.46
N MET A 1161 48.11 5.51 32.89
CA MET A 1161 46.80 6.16 32.87
C MET A 1161 46.85 7.36 31.90
N PRO A 1162 45.71 7.76 31.31
CA PRO A 1162 45.62 9.02 30.57
C PRO A 1162 45.98 10.21 31.46
N ASP A 1163 46.86 11.08 31.00
CA ASP A 1163 47.25 12.28 31.75
C ASP A 1163 46.15 13.35 31.68
N GLY A 1164 45.87 14.02 32.81
CA GLY A 1164 44.92 15.13 32.89
C GLY A 1164 43.44 14.72 32.92
N LEU A 1165 43.14 13.48 33.31
CA LEU A 1165 41.77 12.98 33.45
C LEU A 1165 40.92 13.88 34.38
N GLU A 1166 41.55 14.46 35.42
CA GLU A 1166 40.95 15.40 36.37
C GLU A 1166 40.44 16.71 35.75
N HIS A 1167 40.83 17.02 34.51
CA HIS A 1167 40.40 18.21 33.79
C HIS A 1167 39.04 18.03 33.08
N LEU A 1168 38.50 16.81 33.02
CA LEU A 1168 37.22 16.48 32.38
C LEU A 1168 36.02 16.71 33.32
N LEU A 1169 35.71 17.98 33.58
CA LEU A 1169 34.79 18.42 34.64
C LEU A 1169 33.32 18.02 34.49
N HIS A 1170 32.88 17.42 33.39
CA HIS A 1170 31.50 16.92 33.19
C HIS A 1170 31.43 15.40 33.00
N LEU A 1171 32.56 14.70 33.13
CA LEU A 1171 32.64 13.26 32.94
C LEU A 1171 31.77 12.55 34.00
N GLN A 1172 30.87 11.68 33.51
CA GLN A 1172 29.92 10.91 34.31
C GLN A 1172 30.28 9.43 34.33
N GLU A 1173 30.78 8.90 33.21
CA GLU A 1173 31.07 7.48 33.05
C GLU A 1173 32.39 7.24 32.31
N ILE A 1174 33.15 6.24 32.76
CA ILE A 1174 34.30 5.69 32.03
C ILE A 1174 34.05 4.21 31.77
N LEU A 1175 34.10 3.84 30.50
CA LEU A 1175 33.92 2.47 30.02
C LEU A 1175 35.27 1.91 29.58
N VAL A 1176 35.68 0.79 30.19
CA VAL A 1176 36.95 0.14 29.86
C VAL A 1176 36.67 -1.25 29.27
N TYR A 1177 37.33 -1.59 28.16
CA TYR A 1177 37.16 -2.86 27.45
C TYR A 1177 38.52 -3.53 27.17
N GLY A 1178 38.66 -4.86 27.29
CA GLY A 1178 39.94 -5.55 27.04
C GLY A 1178 40.01 -7.02 27.49
N PRO A 1179 40.88 -7.87 26.90
CA PRO A 1179 41.07 -9.25 27.31
C PRO A 1179 42.21 -9.40 28.34
N GLY A 1180 41.89 -9.91 29.54
CA GLY A 1180 42.85 -10.32 30.58
C GLY A 1180 43.46 -9.18 31.42
N ALA A 1181 43.57 -9.38 32.74
CA ALA A 1181 43.93 -8.39 33.78
C ALA A 1181 42.90 -7.26 34.00
N PHE A 1182 41.62 -7.59 33.83
CA PHE A 1182 40.51 -6.64 33.93
C PHE A 1182 40.36 -5.98 35.30
N ASP A 1183 40.65 -6.72 36.37
CA ASP A 1183 40.46 -6.26 37.75
C ASP A 1183 41.49 -5.18 38.13
N ASP A 1184 42.75 -5.30 37.73
CA ASP A 1184 43.80 -4.34 38.07
C ASP A 1184 43.62 -3.00 37.33
N VAL A 1185 43.24 -3.07 36.05
CA VAL A 1185 42.91 -1.89 35.22
C VAL A 1185 41.70 -1.17 35.80
N THR A 1186 40.60 -1.91 36.02
CA THR A 1186 39.35 -1.35 36.54
C THR A 1186 39.54 -0.80 37.95
N SER A 1187 40.35 -1.45 38.79
CA SER A 1187 40.68 -0.96 40.14
C SER A 1187 41.45 0.35 40.07
N SER A 1188 42.43 0.47 39.17
CA SER A 1188 43.20 1.70 38.98
C SER A 1188 42.33 2.87 38.49
N PHE A 1189 41.40 2.62 37.56
CA PHE A 1189 40.41 3.62 37.15
C PHE A 1189 39.41 3.97 38.26
N ARG A 1190 39.05 3.01 39.13
CA ARG A 1190 38.23 3.29 40.33
C ARG A 1190 38.96 4.19 41.33
N GLU A 1191 40.25 3.96 41.57
CA GLU A 1191 41.07 4.83 42.40
C GLU A 1191 41.18 6.25 41.82
N ALA A 1192 41.40 6.37 40.50
CA ALA A 1192 41.41 7.66 39.80
C ALA A 1192 40.04 8.37 39.86
N SER A 1193 38.93 7.61 39.79
CA SER A 1193 37.58 8.17 39.93
C SER A 1193 37.33 8.75 41.32
N LEU A 1194 37.84 8.14 42.40
CA LEU A 1194 37.66 8.64 43.77
C LEU A 1194 38.25 10.02 43.99
N VAL A 1195 39.34 10.35 43.28
CA VAL A 1195 40.01 11.65 43.33
C VAL A 1195 39.52 12.64 42.26
N HIS A 1196 38.69 12.18 41.31
CA HIS A 1196 38.11 13.04 40.27
C HIS A 1196 36.98 13.92 40.84
N PRO A 1197 36.88 15.22 40.44
CA PRO A 1197 35.88 16.15 40.98
C PRO A 1197 34.42 15.65 40.90
N ASN A 1198 34.06 14.94 39.84
CA ASN A 1198 32.71 14.40 39.62
C ASN A 1198 32.52 12.92 39.97
N ARG A 1199 33.58 12.20 40.38
CA ARG A 1199 33.53 10.77 40.70
C ARG A 1199 32.78 9.91 39.66
N PRO A 1200 33.26 9.85 38.40
CA PRO A 1200 32.58 9.14 37.33
C PRO A 1200 32.42 7.65 37.63
N SER A 1201 31.30 7.05 37.23
CA SER A 1201 31.09 5.62 37.36
C SER A 1201 32.05 4.86 36.45
N ILE A 1202 32.69 3.81 36.97
CA ILE A 1202 33.60 2.95 36.21
C ILE A 1202 32.91 1.63 35.93
N ASN A 1203 32.64 1.39 34.65
CA ASN A 1203 32.03 0.17 34.16
C ASN A 1203 33.01 -0.51 33.20
N GLY A 1204 33.07 -1.83 33.23
CA GLY A 1204 33.91 -2.54 32.28
C GLY A 1204 33.42 -3.95 32.02
N ASN A 1205 33.55 -4.38 30.78
CA ASN A 1205 33.18 -5.69 30.29
C ASN A 1205 34.43 -6.46 29.85
N GLY A 1206 34.78 -7.52 30.57
CA GLY A 1206 35.71 -8.53 30.09
C GLY A 1206 34.99 -9.35 29.02
N VAL A 1207 35.29 -9.08 27.75
CA VAL A 1207 34.80 -9.88 26.61
C VAL A 1207 35.63 -11.15 26.47
#